data_AF-A0A840VFA6-F1
#
_entry.id   AF-A0A840VFA6-F1
#
_cell.length_a   1.000
_cell.length_b   1.000
_cell.length_c   1.000
_cell.angle_alpha   90.00
_cell.angle_beta   90.00
_cell.angle_gamma   90.00
#
_symmetry.space_group_name_H-M   'P 1'
#
loop_
_entity.id
_entity.type
_entity.pdbx_description
1 polymer ?
#
loop_
_entity_poly.entity_id
_entity_poly.type
_entity_poly.pdbx_seq_one_letter_code
_entity_poly.pdbx_strand_id
1 'polypeptide(L)'
;MPLAAYKTTQNNGADMAPLLFADLPDQRRVSHLPVTNGRRRRRYTPDQDAPLPSEAISTPQGGSGKSRDRFDEGTDPGTFPILHSRQHQHQPDHGGRMMNNSDASGMLQAVCSTFPLPAMQMQAEQAAQHLVGKAEQGSFFELIETPEAKSAAAEDDAVATLIPTPENISPPEPPQAHGTRFFAPDISSLPETFGQALAAIAPRYNNATKQFAGLKSDAQCAAKCLLTSHNKAEPDDLPCAPVKLRPLLEAFYPARIRMSEKRWANIRSSLANILREVGWMKERQRHQLMPEWDTALEPLQVKAHKGAMTRFAGYCSARNILPQKVNEETIDSFLEYIEEYSLTTNLSGFRSCTRQAWNRLCALGPAGQFTPLEKRAGYNRVGVTRDELPAAFVSDVETYLARCANPGPLDFKFGNGLARETLRKREGNIYIAARYLIDRGWQRDEIDSLSKIMKTDLIILMMEEHFKRHSPDGKAWPPSAAPMASHLFTIAKQLGNVTDKDLSLINDVTKRLRRRRNVFPEKTRERLAAFDDIKVLKSLFALPKIWWKRAQKFLREGQLARAFTWAKRAIALDILLTKPLRISELASIDFAQDLRRDRKHRIIGLCVPGHKTKTGLPIEAELRKDTVDMIQTYLSEHSKIFAQRTETFLFPGKEQGHVAPHSFGATLKTSILNDLGVVVNPHLVRALIATIIFDEDADGDTVAQHMLGHLDITTTRSHYGMQRGRAAQRQYSAIISQVLKRGGK
;
A
#
# COMPACT_ATOMS: atom_id res chain seq x y z
N MET A 1 3.58 -11.47 -52.47
CA MET A 1 3.22 -12.91 -52.47
C MET A 1 4.46 -13.71 -52.85
N PRO A 2 4.57 -15.02 -52.52
CA PRO A 2 3.57 -15.90 -51.88
C PRO A 2 3.99 -16.38 -50.47
N LEU A 3 3.54 -17.58 -50.07
CA LEU A 3 3.55 -18.14 -48.71
C LEU A 3 4.80 -19.00 -48.39
N ALA A 4 5.17 -19.08 -47.10
CA ALA A 4 5.62 -20.29 -46.38
C ALA A 4 5.55 -20.01 -44.86
N ALA A 5 4.74 -20.68 -44.03
CA ALA A 5 4.75 -22.10 -43.67
C ALA A 5 5.92 -22.52 -42.75
N TYR A 6 5.97 -21.99 -41.52
CA TYR A 6 6.85 -22.51 -40.46
C TYR A 6 6.32 -23.86 -39.93
N LYS A 7 7.12 -24.92 -40.07
CA LYS A 7 6.92 -26.19 -39.34
C LYS A 7 7.81 -26.20 -38.10
N THR A 8 7.21 -26.30 -36.91
CA THR A 8 7.93 -26.65 -35.68
C THR A 8 7.99 -28.17 -35.53
N THR A 9 9.18 -28.74 -35.64
CA THR A 9 9.48 -30.11 -35.20
C THR A 9 10.30 -30.07 -33.93
N GLN A 10 9.80 -30.69 -32.86
CA GLN A 10 10.59 -30.99 -31.67
C GLN A 10 11.66 -32.03 -32.01
N ASN A 11 12.79 -32.02 -31.31
CA ASN A 11 13.37 -33.29 -30.84
C ASN A 11 14.12 -33.10 -29.51
N ASN A 12 14.37 -34.20 -28.81
CA ASN A 12 14.93 -34.23 -27.45
C ASN A 12 16.42 -34.64 -27.45
N GLY A 13 17.10 -34.34 -26.34
CA GLY A 13 17.97 -35.33 -25.70
C GLY A 13 19.49 -35.11 -25.68
N ALA A 14 20.04 -35.32 -24.47
CA ALA A 14 21.39 -35.78 -24.12
C ALA A 14 22.65 -34.90 -24.37
N ASP A 15 23.33 -34.66 -23.25
CA ASP A 15 24.77 -34.84 -22.99
C ASP A 15 25.85 -34.32 -23.98
N MET A 16 26.72 -33.45 -23.46
CA MET A 16 28.17 -33.69 -23.43
C MET A 16 28.86 -32.87 -22.32
N ALA A 17 30.03 -33.33 -21.88
CA ALA A 17 30.79 -32.82 -20.73
C ALA A 17 31.80 -31.69 -21.13
N PRO A 18 32.46 -30.98 -20.17
CA PRO A 18 33.19 -29.75 -20.48
C PRO A 18 34.59 -29.99 -21.04
N LEU A 19 35.05 -29.10 -21.93
CA LEU A 19 36.43 -29.07 -22.41
C LEU A 19 37.33 -28.27 -21.47
N LEU A 20 38.44 -28.90 -21.08
CA LEU A 20 39.57 -28.29 -20.38
C LEU A 20 40.43 -27.45 -21.35
N PHE A 21 41.00 -26.37 -20.85
CA PHE A 21 42.28 -25.84 -21.31
C PHE A 21 43.11 -25.46 -20.08
N ALA A 22 44.40 -25.79 -20.10
CA ALA A 22 45.31 -25.65 -18.98
C ALA A 22 46.42 -24.63 -19.24
N ASP A 23 46.92 -24.05 -18.15
CA ASP A 23 48.24 -23.49 -17.86
C ASP A 23 49.18 -23.09 -19.01
N LEU A 24 49.76 -21.88 -18.90
CA LEU A 24 51.11 -21.67 -18.35
C LEU A 24 51.30 -20.17 -17.98
N PRO A 25 52.36 -19.75 -17.25
CA PRO A 25 52.27 -18.65 -16.27
C PRO A 25 53.18 -17.44 -16.57
N ASP A 26 53.15 -16.40 -15.72
CA ASP A 26 54.21 -16.16 -14.71
C ASP A 26 53.80 -15.06 -13.70
N GLN A 27 54.66 -14.77 -12.73
CA GLN A 27 54.42 -14.07 -11.49
C GLN A 27 54.51 -12.53 -11.58
N ARG A 28 53.87 -11.87 -10.61
CA ARG A 28 54.60 -11.04 -9.62
C ARG A 28 53.81 -10.87 -8.31
N ARG A 29 54.52 -11.02 -7.19
CA ARG A 29 54.08 -10.56 -5.84
C ARG A 29 54.10 -9.01 -5.82
N VAL A 30 53.53 -8.29 -4.86
CA VAL A 30 54.10 -8.08 -3.50
C VAL A 30 53.11 -7.34 -2.57
N SER A 31 53.15 -7.71 -1.28
CA SER A 31 52.68 -7.01 -0.07
C SER A 31 51.21 -6.54 0.10
N HIS A 32 50.58 -7.03 1.16
CA HIS A 32 49.61 -6.26 1.95
C HIS A 32 50.32 -5.15 2.76
N LEU A 33 49.59 -4.09 3.16
CA LEU A 33 49.54 -3.51 4.52
C LEU A 33 48.38 -2.47 4.57
N PRO A 34 47.83 -2.10 5.75
CA PRO A 34 46.54 -1.41 5.86
C PRO A 34 46.64 0.13 5.90
N VAL A 35 45.56 0.81 5.49
CA VAL A 35 45.39 2.26 5.66
C VAL A 35 44.39 2.54 6.80
N THR A 36 44.78 3.43 7.72
CA THR A 36 44.10 3.66 9.01
C THR A 36 42.99 4.73 8.96
N ASN A 37 42.10 4.70 9.96
CA ASN A 37 41.02 5.69 10.12
C ASN A 37 41.57 7.09 10.48
N GLY A 38 41.48 8.06 9.56
CA GLY A 38 41.96 9.43 9.75
C GLY A 38 40.87 10.51 9.71
N ARG A 39 40.15 10.76 10.81
CA ARG A 39 39.28 11.96 10.93
C ARG A 39 40.13 13.22 11.11
N ARG A 40 40.07 14.18 10.18
CA ARG A 40 40.43 15.58 10.48
C ARG A 40 39.36 16.57 9.98
N ARG A 41 38.98 17.49 10.87
CA ARG A 41 38.24 18.73 10.55
C ARG A 41 39.26 19.78 10.06
N ARG A 42 38.84 20.73 9.22
CA ARG A 42 39.49 22.04 9.07
C ARG A 42 38.44 23.16 9.04
N ARG A 43 38.85 24.36 9.45
CA ARG A 43 38.15 25.65 9.40
C ARG A 43 39.19 26.75 9.18
N TYR A 44 38.76 27.89 8.63
CA TYR A 44 39.39 29.23 8.66
C TYR A 44 40.73 29.38 7.89
N THR A 45 40.74 29.92 6.65
CA THR A 45 40.80 31.36 6.24
C THR A 45 42.25 31.91 6.30
N PRO A 46 42.58 33.19 5.96
CA PRO A 46 43.12 33.49 4.61
C PRO A 46 44.37 34.41 4.57
N ASP A 47 45.06 34.47 3.41
CA ASP A 47 45.62 35.69 2.76
C ASP A 47 46.35 35.30 1.44
N GLN A 48 46.24 36.09 0.34
CA GLN A 48 47.20 37.07 -0.22
C GLN A 48 48.61 36.46 -0.47
N ASP A 49 49.12 36.33 -1.71
CA ASP A 49 49.48 37.43 -2.63
C ASP A 49 49.44 37.06 -4.15
N ALA A 50 49.81 38.02 -5.03
CA ALA A 50 49.74 37.97 -6.52
C ALA A 50 51.16 37.78 -7.19
N PRO A 51 51.42 37.90 -8.54
CA PRO A 51 50.71 38.64 -9.61
C PRO A 51 50.44 37.87 -10.94
N LEU A 52 49.95 38.61 -11.96
CA LEU A 52 49.60 38.18 -13.34
C LEU A 52 50.72 38.51 -14.36
N PRO A 53 50.59 38.09 -15.64
CA PRO A 53 50.07 38.98 -16.71
C PRO A 53 48.80 38.43 -17.40
N SER A 54 47.76 39.24 -17.70
CA SER A 54 47.48 39.99 -18.96
C SER A 54 47.25 39.09 -20.20
N GLU A 55 46.27 39.33 -21.09
CA GLU A 55 45.62 40.59 -21.49
C GLU A 55 44.09 40.48 -21.74
N ALA A 56 43.37 41.62 -21.61
CA ALA A 56 42.33 42.19 -22.52
C ALA A 56 41.09 41.33 -22.94
N ILE A 57 40.03 41.80 -23.63
CA ILE A 57 39.23 43.06 -23.75
C ILE A 57 37.86 42.63 -24.35
N SER A 58 36.68 43.22 -24.09
CA SER A 58 36.14 44.01 -22.97
C SER A 58 34.59 43.93 -23.03
N THR A 59 33.85 44.73 -22.24
CA THR A 59 32.37 44.87 -22.31
C THR A 59 31.94 46.33 -22.51
N PRO A 60 30.65 46.59 -22.80
CA PRO A 60 29.82 47.26 -21.78
C PRO A 60 28.48 46.53 -21.51
N GLN A 61 27.79 46.58 -20.37
CA GLN A 61 27.59 47.56 -19.26
C GLN A 61 26.42 48.56 -19.45
N GLY A 62 25.62 48.74 -18.39
CA GLY A 62 24.45 49.64 -18.28
C GLY A 62 23.09 49.00 -18.64
N GLY A 63 21.97 49.27 -17.93
CA GLY A 63 21.81 50.00 -16.66
C GLY A 63 20.33 50.24 -16.29
N SER A 64 19.96 49.96 -15.02
CA SER A 64 18.80 50.44 -14.22
C SER A 64 17.56 51.09 -14.88
N GLY A 65 16.35 50.66 -14.45
CA GLY A 65 15.11 51.45 -14.63
C GLY A 65 13.89 50.93 -13.85
N LYS A 66 13.10 51.85 -13.26
CA LYS A 66 11.75 51.60 -12.71
C LYS A 66 10.77 52.59 -13.33
N SER A 67 9.61 52.12 -13.80
CA SER A 67 8.39 52.94 -13.88
C SER A 67 7.14 52.05 -14.03
N ARG A 68 5.99 52.63 -13.71
CA ARG A 68 4.68 52.21 -14.23
C ARG A 68 4.44 52.98 -15.53
N ASP A 69 3.61 52.48 -16.44
CA ASP A 69 2.20 52.88 -16.47
C ASP A 69 1.39 52.11 -17.51
N ARG A 70 0.08 52.39 -17.57
CA ARG A 70 -0.85 51.91 -18.59
C ARG A 70 -0.75 52.81 -19.82
N PHE A 71 -1.04 52.27 -21.00
CA PHE A 71 -2.14 52.80 -21.83
C PHE A 71 -2.70 51.68 -22.73
N ASP A 72 -3.71 52.01 -23.52
CA ASP A 72 -4.58 51.10 -24.29
C ASP A 72 -4.35 51.29 -25.80
N GLU A 73 -5.15 50.59 -26.63
CA GLU A 73 -5.20 50.67 -28.10
C GLU A 73 -3.99 50.04 -28.86
N GLY A 74 -4.15 49.44 -30.04
CA GLY A 74 -5.40 49.05 -30.70
C GLY A 74 -5.36 49.11 -32.23
N THR A 75 -4.64 48.21 -32.92
CA THR A 75 -4.77 48.10 -34.40
C THR A 75 -4.39 46.73 -34.97
N ASP A 76 -5.29 46.20 -35.80
CA ASP A 76 -5.21 45.13 -36.80
C ASP A 76 -6.17 45.62 -37.93
N PRO A 77 -6.03 45.31 -39.24
CA PRO A 77 -6.04 43.92 -39.76
C PRO A 77 -5.29 43.64 -41.09
N GLY A 78 -5.25 42.35 -41.47
CA GLY A 78 -5.25 41.89 -42.88
C GLY A 78 -4.22 40.81 -43.25
N THR A 79 -4.45 39.88 -44.19
CA THR A 79 -5.66 39.51 -44.98
C THR A 79 -5.55 38.04 -45.44
N PHE A 80 -6.66 37.36 -45.74
CA PHE A 80 -6.72 35.99 -46.28
C PHE A 80 -6.18 35.84 -47.72
N PRO A 81 -6.05 34.60 -48.24
CA PRO A 81 -7.15 34.07 -49.08
C PRO A 81 -7.58 32.62 -48.76
N ILE A 82 -8.82 32.30 -49.14
CA ILE A 82 -9.43 30.95 -49.14
C ILE A 82 -10.07 30.72 -50.52
N LEU A 83 -10.12 29.46 -51.00
CA LEU A 83 -10.96 29.06 -52.13
C LEU A 83 -11.86 27.87 -51.75
N HIS A 84 -13.18 28.11 -51.74
CA HIS A 84 -14.24 27.36 -52.47
C HIS A 84 -14.27 25.81 -52.45
N SER A 85 -15.39 25.10 -52.24
CA SER A 85 -16.84 25.42 -52.00
C SER A 85 -17.52 24.21 -51.25
N ARG A 86 -18.85 24.01 -51.06
CA ARG A 86 -20.11 24.68 -51.50
C ARG A 86 -21.27 24.41 -50.50
N GLN A 87 -22.48 24.75 -50.91
CA GLN A 87 -23.83 24.65 -50.29
C GLN A 87 -24.46 23.26 -50.53
N HIS A 88 -25.62 22.84 -49.98
CA HIS A 88 -26.88 23.55 -49.64
C HIS A 88 -27.47 23.09 -48.28
N GLN A 89 -28.02 23.98 -47.44
CA GLN A 89 -29.46 24.34 -47.28
C GLN A 89 -30.38 23.12 -47.03
N HIS A 90 -31.33 23.13 -46.07
CA HIS A 90 -32.28 24.21 -45.78
C HIS A 90 -32.69 24.34 -44.29
N GLN A 91 -33.23 25.50 -43.93
CA GLN A 91 -34.01 25.77 -42.71
C GLN A 91 -35.51 25.83 -43.08
N PRO A 92 -36.46 25.68 -42.12
CA PRO A 92 -36.98 26.89 -41.50
C PRO A 92 -37.34 26.82 -40.00
N ASP A 93 -37.39 28.05 -39.47
CA ASP A 93 -38.02 28.62 -38.29
C ASP A 93 -39.42 28.08 -37.87
N HIS A 94 -39.69 27.97 -36.55
CA HIS A 94 -40.73 28.75 -35.83
C HIS A 94 -41.13 28.23 -34.42
N GLY A 95 -41.41 29.18 -33.51
CA GLY A 95 -42.73 29.23 -32.86
C GLY A 95 -43.05 28.40 -31.60
N GLY A 96 -42.40 28.69 -30.47
CA GLY A 96 -43.05 29.07 -29.19
C GLY A 96 -44.03 28.17 -28.39
N ARG A 97 -44.02 28.44 -27.07
CA ARG A 97 -45.06 28.20 -26.03
C ARG A 97 -45.11 26.83 -25.33
N MET A 98 -45.37 26.87 -24.02
CA MET A 98 -45.60 25.71 -23.14
C MET A 98 -47.08 25.29 -23.15
N MET A 99 -47.34 24.00 -22.95
CA MET A 99 -48.45 23.53 -22.11
C MET A 99 -48.21 22.09 -21.63
N ASN A 100 -48.82 21.72 -20.50
CA ASN A 100 -48.84 20.34 -20.00
C ASN A 100 -50.03 19.60 -20.61
N ASN A 101 -49.93 18.27 -20.75
CA ASN A 101 -50.82 17.36 -20.00
C ASN A 101 -50.44 15.88 -20.13
N SER A 102 -51.08 15.07 -19.29
CA SER A 102 -51.26 13.64 -19.51
C SER A 102 -52.07 13.36 -20.78
N ASP A 103 -51.72 12.31 -21.51
CA ASP A 103 -52.62 11.21 -21.94
C ASP A 103 -52.01 10.45 -23.12
N ALA A 104 -51.58 9.20 -22.89
CA ALA A 104 -51.11 8.27 -23.93
C ALA A 104 -51.13 6.80 -23.49
N SER A 105 -52.09 6.39 -22.64
CA SER A 105 -52.32 4.97 -22.35
C SER A 105 -53.31 4.41 -23.38
N GLY A 106 -52.81 3.85 -24.48
CA GLY A 106 -53.71 3.46 -25.57
C GLY A 106 -53.09 2.90 -26.85
N MET A 107 -52.29 1.83 -26.78
CA MET A 107 -52.29 0.76 -27.80
C MET A 107 -51.34 -0.39 -27.41
N LEU A 108 -51.92 -1.52 -26.95
CA LEU A 108 -51.51 -2.92 -27.22
C LEU A 108 -52.27 -3.87 -26.27
N GLN A 109 -53.54 -4.15 -26.57
CA GLN A 109 -54.28 -5.22 -25.89
C GLN A 109 -55.12 -6.06 -26.87
N ALA A 110 -54.43 -6.96 -27.56
CA ALA A 110 -54.96 -8.15 -28.21
C ALA A 110 -53.76 -9.13 -28.32
N VAL A 111 -53.82 -10.41 -27.93
CA VAL A 111 -54.94 -11.25 -27.47
C VAL A 111 -54.49 -12.08 -26.24
N CYS A 112 -55.33 -12.18 -25.20
CA CYS A 112 -55.47 -13.36 -24.33
C CYS A 112 -56.49 -13.05 -23.20
N SER A 113 -57.67 -13.64 -23.27
CA SER A 113 -58.79 -13.37 -22.34
C SER A 113 -59.42 -14.64 -21.79
N THR A 114 -59.12 -15.00 -20.53
CA THR A 114 -59.86 -16.03 -19.77
C THR A 114 -59.78 -15.82 -18.25
N PHE A 115 -60.89 -15.33 -17.68
CA PHE A 115 -61.36 -15.48 -16.29
C PHE A 115 -60.62 -14.77 -15.12
N PRO A 116 -61.32 -14.48 -13.99
CA PRO A 116 -60.95 -13.41 -13.05
C PRO A 116 -60.61 -13.90 -11.62
N LEU A 117 -60.02 -13.02 -10.77
CA LEU A 117 -60.00 -13.22 -9.30
C LEU A 117 -59.69 -11.95 -8.48
N PRO A 118 -60.62 -10.98 -8.34
CA PRO A 118 -60.42 -9.79 -7.49
C PRO A 118 -60.65 -10.01 -5.99
N ALA A 119 -60.87 -11.26 -5.52
CA ALA A 119 -61.25 -11.56 -4.14
C ALA A 119 -60.05 -11.68 -3.16
N MET A 120 -58.90 -12.20 -3.60
CA MET A 120 -57.76 -12.46 -2.71
C MET A 120 -57.06 -11.19 -2.21
N GLN A 121 -57.14 -10.10 -2.96
CA GLN A 121 -56.38 -8.88 -2.67
C GLN A 121 -56.93 -8.16 -1.42
N MET A 122 -58.26 -8.14 -1.26
CA MET A 122 -58.93 -7.52 -0.11
C MET A 122 -58.68 -8.29 1.20
N GLN A 123 -58.59 -9.62 1.14
CA GLN A 123 -58.21 -10.44 2.30
C GLN A 123 -56.74 -10.26 2.70
N ALA A 124 -55.84 -10.05 1.74
CA ALA A 124 -54.42 -9.80 2.02
C ALA A 124 -54.21 -8.45 2.76
N GLU A 125 -54.93 -7.39 2.38
CA GLU A 125 -54.84 -6.09 3.06
C GLU A 125 -55.45 -6.13 4.48
N GLN A 126 -56.57 -6.82 4.67
CA GLN A 126 -57.16 -7.01 6.01
C GLN A 126 -56.24 -7.84 6.93
N ALA A 127 -55.59 -8.89 6.41
CA ALA A 127 -54.61 -9.66 7.17
C ALA A 127 -53.37 -8.83 7.55
N ALA A 128 -52.89 -7.96 6.65
CA ALA A 128 -51.77 -7.06 6.93
C ALA A 128 -52.10 -6.04 8.04
N GLN A 129 -53.29 -5.43 7.99
CA GLN A 129 -53.73 -4.47 9.02
C GLN A 129 -53.87 -5.14 10.40
N HIS A 130 -54.38 -6.38 10.47
CA HIS A 130 -54.52 -7.12 11.72
C HIS A 130 -53.17 -7.55 12.35
N LEU A 131 -52.09 -7.62 11.55
CA LEU A 131 -50.74 -7.92 12.06
C LEU A 131 -49.99 -6.69 12.56
N VAL A 132 -50.19 -5.52 11.96
CA VAL A 132 -49.57 -4.25 12.43
C VAL A 132 -50.13 -3.84 13.80
N GLY A 133 -51.43 -4.01 14.03
CA GLY A 133 -52.10 -3.62 15.27
C GLY A 133 -51.75 -4.42 16.54
N LYS A 134 -50.84 -5.40 16.48
CA LYS A 134 -50.43 -6.23 17.63
C LYS A 134 -48.97 -6.01 18.10
N ALA A 135 -48.25 -5.05 17.53
CA ALA A 135 -46.84 -4.81 17.85
C ALA A 135 -46.57 -3.69 18.86
N GLU A 136 -47.57 -2.87 19.22
CA GLU A 136 -47.37 -1.61 19.97
C GLU A 136 -47.82 -1.66 21.45
N GLN A 137 -48.16 -2.82 22.00
CA GLN A 137 -48.55 -2.94 23.42
C GLN A 137 -47.92 -4.15 24.13
N GLY A 138 -47.22 -3.89 25.23
CA GLY A 138 -47.14 -4.81 26.38
C GLY A 138 -46.03 -5.85 26.38
N SER A 139 -44.93 -5.52 27.09
CA SER A 139 -44.02 -6.47 27.73
C SER A 139 -44.75 -7.56 28.53
N PHE A 140 -44.24 -8.79 28.54
CA PHE A 140 -44.28 -9.65 29.74
C PHE A 140 -43.06 -10.60 29.82
N PHE A 141 -42.74 -11.05 31.03
CA PHE A 141 -41.65 -11.99 31.39
C PHE A 141 -42.28 -13.26 32.01
N GLU A 142 -41.52 -14.12 32.70
CA GLU A 142 -41.99 -15.38 33.36
C GLU A 142 -42.37 -16.49 32.37
N LEU A 143 -41.87 -17.74 32.44
CA LEU A 143 -40.85 -18.36 33.31
C LEU A 143 -41.26 -18.68 34.77
N ILE A 144 -41.97 -19.82 34.90
CA ILE A 144 -42.50 -20.55 36.08
C ILE A 144 -42.53 -22.03 35.59
N GLU A 145 -42.27 -23.13 36.30
CA GLU A 145 -41.78 -23.57 37.65
C GLU A 145 -41.60 -25.12 37.54
N THR A 146 -41.16 -26.02 38.45
CA THR A 146 -40.29 -26.20 39.66
C THR A 146 -40.00 -27.74 39.70
N PRO A 147 -39.43 -28.43 40.73
CA PRO A 147 -38.67 -28.07 41.95
C PRO A 147 -37.18 -28.53 41.87
N GLU A 148 -36.21 -28.15 42.70
CA GLU A 148 -36.08 -28.12 44.17
C GLU A 148 -36.20 -29.49 44.88
N ALA A 149 -35.52 -29.80 46.01
CA ALA A 149 -34.24 -29.36 46.59
C ALA A 149 -33.98 -30.18 47.89
N LYS A 150 -32.71 -30.47 48.26
CA LYS A 150 -32.17 -30.44 49.66
C LYS A 150 -30.75 -31.00 49.82
N SER A 151 -30.16 -30.70 50.99
CA SER A 151 -28.78 -30.92 51.41
C SER A 151 -28.56 -32.13 52.34
N ALA A 152 -27.34 -32.63 52.38
CA ALA A 152 -26.77 -33.35 53.53
C ALA A 152 -25.26 -33.03 53.66
N ALA A 153 -24.65 -33.34 54.81
CA ALA A 153 -23.24 -33.14 55.14
C ALA A 153 -22.73 -34.31 56.00
N ALA A 154 -21.44 -34.31 56.37
CA ALA A 154 -20.74 -35.31 57.21
C ALA A 154 -20.53 -36.70 56.52
N GLU A 155 -19.58 -37.57 56.88
CA GLU A 155 -18.31 -37.46 57.68
C GLU A 155 -17.40 -38.69 57.38
N ASP A 156 -16.10 -38.55 57.67
CA ASP A 156 -15.11 -39.60 58.04
C ASP A 156 -14.75 -40.84 57.17
N ASP A 157 -13.72 -41.54 57.68
CA ASP A 157 -13.01 -42.78 57.26
C ASP A 157 -12.40 -42.82 55.84
N ALA A 158 -11.07 -42.73 55.62
CA ALA A 158 -9.85 -43.11 56.37
C ALA A 158 -9.48 -44.61 56.33
N VAL A 159 -8.45 -44.94 55.53
CA VAL A 159 -7.59 -46.12 55.72
C VAL A 159 -6.14 -45.66 55.54
N ALA A 160 -5.31 -45.88 56.55
CA ALA A 160 -3.90 -45.51 56.55
C ALA A 160 -3.00 -46.71 56.89
N THR A 161 -2.01 -46.99 56.04
CA THR A 161 -0.85 -47.86 56.25
C THR A 161 0.19 -47.51 55.18
N LEU A 162 1.51 -47.49 55.40
CA LEU A 162 2.34 -47.57 56.61
C LEU A 162 3.66 -46.82 56.32
N ILE A 163 4.32 -46.26 57.34
CA ILE A 163 5.64 -45.58 57.22
C ILE A 163 6.73 -46.54 57.71
N PRO A 164 7.86 -46.68 57.00
CA PRO A 164 9.11 -46.14 57.56
C PRO A 164 10.02 -45.46 56.52
N THR A 165 10.68 -44.37 56.92
CA THR A 165 11.92 -43.86 56.28
C THR A 165 13.13 -44.59 56.90
N PRO A 166 14.30 -44.66 56.23
CA PRO A 166 15.29 -43.58 56.40
C PRO A 166 16.21 -43.29 55.18
N GLU A 167 17.01 -42.22 55.35
CA GLU A 167 18.37 -42.00 54.80
C GLU A 167 18.65 -41.78 53.29
N ASN A 168 18.66 -40.48 52.92
CA ASN A 168 19.91 -39.73 52.69
C ASN A 168 20.87 -40.12 51.53
N ILE A 169 20.50 -39.79 50.28
CA ILE A 169 21.45 -39.23 49.28
C ILE A 169 20.74 -38.12 48.49
N SER A 170 21.25 -36.88 48.55
CA SER A 170 20.79 -35.79 47.68
C SER A 170 21.60 -35.76 46.37
N PRO A 171 20.96 -35.82 45.18
CA PRO A 171 21.61 -35.40 43.94
C PRO A 171 21.83 -33.87 43.93
N PRO A 172 22.82 -33.35 43.17
CA PRO A 172 23.23 -31.95 43.25
C PRO A 172 22.17 -30.98 42.71
N GLU A 173 22.09 -29.79 43.30
CA GLU A 173 21.23 -28.71 42.80
C GLU A 173 21.56 -28.34 41.34
N PRO A 174 20.55 -28.01 40.50
CA PRO A 174 20.81 -27.33 39.24
C PRO A 174 21.47 -25.97 39.51
N PRO A 175 22.42 -25.52 38.67
CA PRO A 175 23.21 -24.32 38.96
C PRO A 175 22.31 -23.10 39.14
N GLN A 176 22.32 -22.53 40.35
CA GLN A 176 21.50 -21.38 40.71
C GLN A 176 21.83 -20.21 39.78
N ALA A 177 20.91 -19.90 38.87
CA ALA A 177 21.02 -18.72 38.03
C ALA A 177 20.95 -17.48 38.93
N HIS A 178 22.10 -16.84 39.21
CA HIS A 178 22.19 -15.66 40.07
C HIS A 178 21.29 -14.55 39.52
N GLY A 179 20.09 -14.47 40.11
CA GLY A 179 19.00 -13.65 39.61
C GLY A 179 19.23 -12.17 39.88
N THR A 180 20.00 -11.52 39.03
CA THR A 180 19.75 -10.10 38.72
C THR A 180 18.39 -10.00 38.03
N ARG A 181 17.32 -10.11 38.83
CA ARG A 181 15.99 -9.65 38.48
C ARG A 181 16.10 -8.15 38.21
N PHE A 182 16.37 -7.79 36.96
CA PHE A 182 16.29 -6.43 36.49
C PHE A 182 14.85 -5.97 36.70
N PHE A 183 14.62 -5.24 37.79
CA PHE A 183 13.31 -4.66 38.09
C PHE A 183 12.81 -3.91 36.86
N ALA A 184 11.66 -4.35 36.35
CA ALA A 184 10.77 -3.42 35.65
C ALA A 184 10.58 -2.23 36.60
N PRO A 185 10.69 -0.99 36.12
CA PRO A 185 10.42 0.16 37.00
C PRO A 185 8.98 0.00 37.49
N ASP A 186 8.71 0.27 38.76
CA ASP A 186 7.34 0.21 39.26
C ASP A 186 6.50 1.24 38.48
N ILE A 187 5.68 0.74 37.57
CA ILE A 187 4.97 1.56 36.58
C ILE A 187 3.95 2.47 37.28
N SER A 188 3.49 2.09 38.48
CA SER A 188 2.61 2.93 39.31
C SER A 188 3.29 4.19 39.85
N SER A 189 4.63 4.22 39.91
CA SER A 189 5.43 5.36 40.37
C SER A 189 5.82 6.34 39.26
N LEU A 190 5.53 6.02 37.99
CA LEU A 190 5.96 6.82 36.83
C LEU A 190 4.94 7.93 36.49
N PRO A 191 5.37 9.14 36.10
CA PRO A 191 4.45 10.23 35.75
C PRO A 191 3.64 9.87 34.51
N GLU A 192 2.31 9.91 34.60
CA GLU A 192 1.41 9.55 33.51
C GLU A 192 1.43 10.55 32.35
N THR A 193 1.62 11.83 32.65
CA THR A 193 1.51 12.95 31.68
C THR A 193 2.86 13.63 31.42
N PHE A 194 3.00 14.32 30.28
CA PHE A 194 4.22 15.08 29.99
C PHE A 194 4.37 16.33 30.88
N GLY A 195 3.29 16.90 31.42
CA GLY A 195 3.37 17.99 32.40
C GLY A 195 3.90 17.51 33.75
N GLN A 196 3.40 16.38 34.28
CA GLN A 196 3.96 15.69 35.44
C GLN A 196 5.44 15.33 35.21
N ALA A 197 5.79 14.78 34.05
CA ALA A 197 7.17 14.42 33.72
C ALA A 197 8.09 15.65 33.60
N LEU A 198 7.60 16.78 33.06
CA LEU A 198 8.33 18.05 33.05
C LEU A 198 8.53 18.60 34.47
N ALA A 199 7.54 18.51 35.34
CA ALA A 199 7.65 18.91 36.75
C ALA A 199 8.70 18.06 37.50
N ALA A 200 8.70 16.74 37.28
CA ALA A 200 9.65 15.81 37.90
C ALA A 200 11.12 16.05 37.51
N ILE A 201 11.39 16.52 36.28
CA ILE A 201 12.76 16.84 35.83
C ILE A 201 13.18 18.29 36.06
N ALA A 202 12.25 19.22 36.28
CA ALA A 202 12.55 20.66 36.40
C ALA A 202 13.63 20.99 37.45
N PRO A 203 13.65 20.38 38.66
CA PRO A 203 14.68 20.63 39.66
C PRO A 203 16.09 20.27 39.17
N ARG A 204 16.23 19.21 38.37
CA ARG A 204 17.52 18.77 37.79
C ARG A 204 18.08 19.75 36.77
N TYR A 205 17.26 20.68 36.29
CA TYR A 205 17.58 21.72 35.31
C TYR A 205 17.63 23.14 35.90
N ASN A 206 17.64 23.26 37.24
CA ASN A 206 17.55 24.50 38.01
C ASN A 206 16.37 25.40 37.56
N ASN A 207 15.28 24.79 37.07
CA ASN A 207 14.04 25.41 36.53
C ASN A 207 14.19 26.42 35.36
N ALA A 208 15.38 27.00 35.12
CA ALA A 208 15.57 28.18 34.27
C ALA A 208 16.57 27.98 33.11
N THR A 209 17.15 26.79 32.92
CA THR A 209 18.08 26.55 31.81
C THR A 209 17.39 26.62 30.44
N LYS A 210 18.09 27.19 29.44
CA LYS A 210 17.63 27.24 28.03
C LYS A 210 17.28 25.85 27.47
N GLN A 211 17.91 24.79 27.99
CA GLN A 211 17.60 23.39 27.65
C GLN A 211 16.19 22.98 28.12
N PHE A 212 15.85 23.23 29.39
CA PHE A 212 14.53 22.90 29.93
C PHE A 212 13.41 23.72 29.29
N ALA A 213 13.63 25.01 29.04
CA ALA A 213 12.70 25.84 28.27
C ALA A 213 12.44 25.26 26.85
N GLY A 214 13.47 24.73 26.20
CA GLY A 214 13.35 24.02 24.93
C GLY A 214 12.55 22.72 25.03
N LEU A 215 12.80 21.90 26.06
CA LEU A 215 12.03 20.67 26.33
C LEU A 215 10.54 20.96 26.57
N LYS A 216 10.21 21.97 27.40
CA LYS A 216 8.83 22.40 27.64
C LYS A 216 8.16 22.91 26.37
N SER A 217 8.84 23.73 25.57
CA SER A 217 8.32 24.23 24.29
C SER A 217 8.09 23.12 23.26
N ASP A 218 8.95 22.11 23.20
CA ASP A 218 8.79 20.95 22.31
C ASP A 218 7.64 20.03 22.76
N ALA A 219 7.47 19.81 24.06
CA ALA A 219 6.35 19.05 24.62
C ALA A 219 5.00 19.77 24.40
N GLN A 220 4.95 21.09 24.61
CA GLN A 220 3.81 21.94 24.27
C GLN A 220 3.44 21.83 22.79
N CYS A 221 4.44 21.89 21.91
CA CYS A 221 4.25 21.75 20.48
C CYS A 221 3.72 20.35 20.13
N ALA A 222 4.23 19.30 20.78
CA ALA A 222 3.72 17.94 20.62
C ALA A 222 2.26 17.80 21.04
N ALA A 223 1.86 18.29 22.23
CA ALA A 223 0.46 18.25 22.68
C ALA A 223 -0.49 18.90 21.65
N LYS A 224 -0.19 20.13 21.23
CA LYS A 224 -0.99 20.88 20.23
C LYS A 224 -0.99 20.26 18.84
N CYS A 225 0.00 19.43 18.50
CA CYS A 225 0.08 18.69 17.23
C CYS A 225 -0.62 17.32 17.27
N LEU A 226 -0.55 16.61 18.40
CA LEU A 226 -0.94 15.19 18.52
C LEU A 226 -2.38 15.00 18.98
N LEU A 227 -2.94 15.98 19.69
CA LEU A 227 -4.29 15.93 20.25
C LEU A 227 -5.24 16.77 19.40
N THR A 228 -6.45 16.27 19.18
CA THR A 228 -7.45 16.84 18.25
C THR A 228 -7.98 18.21 18.68
N SER A 229 -7.80 18.59 19.96
CA SER A 229 -8.08 19.89 20.55
C SER A 229 -7.03 20.95 20.15
N HIS A 230 -6.83 21.16 18.84
CA HIS A 230 -5.80 22.00 18.21
C HIS A 230 -5.86 23.52 18.54
N ASN A 231 -5.67 23.86 19.81
CA ASN A 231 -5.10 25.12 20.33
C ASN A 231 -5.05 25.10 21.87
N LYS A 232 -5.94 24.34 22.52
CA LYS A 232 -6.08 24.25 23.98
C LYS A 232 -5.28 23.12 24.64
N ALA A 233 -4.71 22.19 23.87
CA ALA A 233 -3.97 21.05 24.40
C ALA A 233 -2.64 21.44 25.08
N GLU A 234 -2.46 21.04 26.33
CA GLU A 234 -1.30 21.33 27.18
C GLU A 234 -0.46 20.06 27.42
N PRO A 235 0.78 20.14 27.96
CA PRO A 235 1.62 18.97 28.20
C PRO A 235 1.00 17.92 29.13
N ASP A 236 0.07 18.33 30.00
CA ASP A 236 -0.68 17.43 30.89
C ASP A 236 -1.72 16.57 30.15
N ASP A 237 -2.21 16.99 28.98
CA ASP A 237 -3.10 16.16 28.17
C ASP A 237 -2.35 15.03 27.42
N LEU A 238 -1.02 15.12 27.34
CA LEU A 238 -0.20 14.23 26.53
C LEU A 238 0.36 13.06 27.38
N PRO A 239 0.03 11.78 27.07
CA PRO A 239 0.47 10.65 27.88
C PRO A 239 1.95 10.30 27.67
N CYS A 240 2.67 10.01 28.76
CA CYS A 240 4.05 9.58 28.73
C CYS A 240 4.25 8.11 28.32
N ALA A 241 3.34 7.23 28.72
CA ALA A 241 3.43 5.79 28.47
C ALA A 241 3.65 5.49 26.96
N PRO A 242 4.77 4.87 26.53
CA PRO A 242 5.09 4.72 25.11
C PRO A 242 4.03 3.97 24.29
N VAL A 243 3.30 3.03 24.91
CA VAL A 243 2.14 2.34 24.32
C VAL A 243 1.00 3.30 23.98
N LYS A 244 0.68 4.25 24.88
CA LYS A 244 -0.35 5.29 24.67
C LYS A 244 0.13 6.37 23.68
N LEU A 245 1.42 6.75 23.72
CA LEU A 245 1.98 7.82 22.90
C LEU A 245 2.27 7.41 21.44
N ARG A 246 2.68 6.15 21.20
CA ARG A 246 3.07 5.67 19.85
C ARG A 246 1.96 5.83 18.80
N PRO A 247 0.69 5.43 19.03
CA PRO A 247 -0.39 5.63 18.06
C PRO A 247 -0.56 7.09 17.62
N LEU A 248 -0.45 8.04 18.56
CA LEU A 248 -0.50 9.48 18.25
C LEU A 248 0.65 9.89 17.32
N LEU A 249 1.88 9.44 17.62
CA LEU A 249 3.07 9.68 16.80
C LEU A 249 3.04 9.00 15.42
N GLU A 250 2.17 8.01 15.20
CA GLU A 250 1.94 7.35 13.90
C GLU A 250 0.80 7.96 13.08
N ALA A 251 -0.20 8.54 13.77
CA ALA A 251 -1.31 9.26 13.15
C ALA A 251 -0.92 10.65 12.64
N PHE A 252 0.11 11.27 13.22
CA PHE A 252 0.53 12.65 12.92
C PHE A 252 1.52 12.75 11.75
N TYR A 253 1.24 13.68 10.83
CA TYR A 253 2.06 13.98 9.65
C TYR A 253 2.42 15.47 9.62
N PRO A 254 3.71 15.85 9.85
CA PRO A 254 4.14 17.25 10.05
C PRO A 254 3.68 18.22 8.95
N ALA A 255 3.69 17.76 7.70
CA ALA A 255 3.28 18.57 6.55
C ALA A 255 1.81 19.05 6.60
N ARG A 256 0.91 18.38 7.33
CA ARG A 256 -0.49 18.82 7.51
C ARG A 256 -0.60 20.22 8.12
N ILE A 257 0.32 20.55 9.04
CA ILE A 257 0.44 21.88 9.65
C ILE A 257 1.69 22.63 9.13
N ARG A 258 2.20 22.23 7.96
CA ARG A 258 3.40 22.79 7.29
C ARG A 258 4.69 22.74 8.13
N MET A 259 4.76 21.87 9.13
CA MET A 259 5.97 21.66 9.93
C MET A 259 6.98 20.80 9.15
N SER A 260 8.26 21.18 9.16
CA SER A 260 9.32 20.38 8.52
C SER A 260 9.61 19.07 9.26
N GLU A 261 9.97 18.02 8.51
CA GLU A 261 10.43 16.73 9.08
C GLU A 261 11.54 16.92 10.12
N LYS A 262 12.46 17.88 9.92
CA LYS A 262 13.55 18.18 10.85
C LYS A 262 13.04 18.74 12.19
N ARG A 263 12.07 19.66 12.18
CA ARG A 263 11.48 20.20 13.42
C ARG A 263 10.74 19.08 14.17
N TRP A 264 10.03 18.21 13.46
CA TRP A 264 9.36 17.05 14.08
C TRP A 264 10.34 16.02 14.65
N ALA A 265 11.44 15.73 13.94
CA ALA A 265 12.49 14.85 14.43
C ALA A 265 13.16 15.39 15.71
N ASN A 266 13.37 16.72 15.79
CA ASN A 266 13.83 17.37 17.02
C ASN A 266 12.81 17.19 18.16
N ILE A 267 11.53 17.52 17.94
CA ILE A 267 10.46 17.37 18.96
C ILE A 267 10.37 15.92 19.45
N ARG A 268 10.36 14.93 18.54
CA ARG A 268 10.39 13.50 18.91
C ARG A 268 11.65 13.10 19.70
N SER A 269 12.78 13.77 19.48
CA SER A 269 13.98 13.56 20.28
C SER A 269 13.87 14.20 21.67
N SER A 270 13.24 15.37 21.79
CA SER A 270 12.96 16.06 23.05
C SER A 270 11.99 15.25 23.92
N LEU A 271 10.86 14.78 23.35
CA LEU A 271 9.93 13.86 24.03
C LEU A 271 10.65 12.60 24.51
N ALA A 272 11.43 11.97 23.63
CA ALA A 272 12.18 10.76 23.97
C ALA A 272 13.32 11.00 24.98
N ASN A 273 13.75 12.25 25.21
CA ASN A 273 14.71 12.60 26.27
C ASN A 273 13.96 12.68 27.62
N ILE A 274 12.85 13.42 27.68
CA ILE A 274 11.99 13.52 28.88
C ILE A 274 11.63 12.12 29.39
N LEU A 275 11.12 11.23 28.51
CA LEU A 275 10.77 9.85 28.87
C LEU A 275 11.96 9.01 29.37
N ARG A 276 13.19 9.34 29.00
CA ARG A 276 14.40 8.67 29.52
C ARG A 276 14.76 9.16 30.92
N GLU A 277 14.63 10.46 31.17
CA GLU A 277 14.94 11.06 32.47
C GLU A 277 13.94 10.67 33.57
N VAL A 278 12.68 10.36 33.21
CA VAL A 278 11.65 9.84 34.13
C VAL A 278 11.49 8.32 34.11
N GLY A 279 12.34 7.57 33.39
CA GLY A 279 12.38 6.10 33.43
C GLY A 279 11.45 5.34 32.47
N TRP A 280 10.44 5.99 31.87
CA TRP A 280 9.52 5.40 30.86
C TRP A 280 10.23 4.80 29.63
N MET A 281 11.41 5.32 29.28
CA MET A 281 12.28 4.73 28.27
C MET A 281 13.62 4.38 28.91
N LYS A 282 14.05 3.11 28.81
CA LYS A 282 15.41 2.72 29.20
C LYS A 282 16.46 3.47 28.35
N GLU A 283 17.65 3.65 28.89
CA GLU A 283 18.71 4.40 28.22
C GLU A 283 19.18 3.74 26.91
N ARG A 284 19.66 4.53 25.96
CA ARG A 284 20.27 4.01 24.72
C ARG A 284 21.64 3.39 25.03
N GLN A 285 21.63 2.12 25.45
CA GLN A 285 22.85 1.31 25.59
C GLN A 285 23.71 1.41 24.32
N ARG A 286 24.93 1.93 24.46
CA ARG A 286 25.82 2.26 23.34
C ARG A 286 26.68 1.07 22.92
N HIS A 287 26.03 -0.03 22.53
CA HIS A 287 26.62 -1.13 21.75
C HIS A 287 28.04 -1.57 22.17
N GLN A 288 28.22 -1.94 23.43
CA GLN A 288 29.09 -3.09 23.69
C GLN A 288 28.26 -4.33 23.35
N LEU A 289 28.38 -4.77 22.09
CA LEU A 289 27.93 -6.10 21.69
C LEU A 289 28.95 -7.11 22.24
N MET A 290 28.49 -8.30 22.61
CA MET A 290 29.43 -9.41 22.86
C MET A 290 30.15 -9.75 21.53
N PRO A 291 31.42 -10.20 21.54
CA PRO A 291 32.18 -10.44 20.30
C PRO A 291 31.48 -11.38 19.32
N GLU A 292 30.81 -12.41 19.83
CA GLU A 292 30.03 -13.39 19.08
C GLU A 292 28.87 -12.73 18.30
N TRP A 293 28.28 -11.67 18.88
CA TRP A 293 27.24 -10.88 18.20
C TRP A 293 27.81 -10.00 17.09
N ASP A 294 28.98 -9.39 17.27
CA ASP A 294 29.55 -8.54 16.20
C ASP A 294 30.01 -9.40 15.00
N THR A 295 30.67 -10.53 15.27
CA THR A 295 30.98 -11.56 14.25
C THR A 295 29.72 -12.09 13.58
N ALA A 296 28.68 -12.47 14.34
CA ALA A 296 27.44 -12.96 13.77
C ALA A 296 26.72 -11.91 12.89
N LEU A 297 26.90 -10.61 13.13
CA LEU A 297 26.26 -9.55 12.32
C LEU A 297 27.08 -9.08 11.11
N GLU A 298 28.26 -9.64 10.85
CA GLU A 298 29.10 -9.27 9.71
C GLU A 298 28.45 -9.55 8.34
N PRO A 299 27.82 -10.73 8.08
CA PRO A 299 27.22 -11.04 6.78
C PRO A 299 26.03 -10.15 6.36
N LEU A 300 25.46 -9.36 7.28
CA LEU A 300 24.25 -8.56 7.04
C LEU A 300 24.51 -7.25 6.29
N GLN A 301 24.78 -7.35 4.98
CA GLN A 301 24.97 -6.20 4.08
C GLN A 301 23.73 -5.28 3.95
N VAL A 302 22.53 -5.78 4.26
CA VAL A 302 21.29 -5.00 4.15
C VAL A 302 21.15 -4.05 5.34
N LYS A 303 21.41 -2.76 5.14
CA LYS A 303 21.38 -1.71 6.19
C LYS A 303 20.11 -1.70 7.07
N ALA A 304 18.94 -2.04 6.52
CA ALA A 304 17.70 -2.15 7.30
C ALA A 304 17.70 -3.36 8.25
N HIS A 305 18.22 -4.51 7.79
CA HIS A 305 18.37 -5.71 8.60
C HIS A 305 19.45 -5.49 9.66
N LYS A 306 20.64 -4.98 9.27
CA LYS A 306 21.71 -4.66 10.23
C LYS A 306 21.23 -3.66 11.29
N GLY A 307 20.52 -2.59 10.90
CA GLY A 307 19.94 -1.63 11.85
C GLY A 307 18.86 -2.18 12.79
N ALA A 308 18.12 -3.22 12.40
CA ALA A 308 17.20 -3.94 13.28
C ALA A 308 17.97 -4.90 14.21
N MET A 309 18.86 -5.71 13.62
CA MET A 309 19.60 -6.75 14.34
C MET A 309 20.63 -6.19 15.32
N THR A 310 21.29 -5.07 15.05
CA THR A 310 22.16 -4.40 16.03
C THR A 310 21.38 -3.96 17.29
N ARG A 311 20.07 -3.65 17.19
CA ARG A 311 19.22 -3.36 18.37
C ARG A 311 18.87 -4.64 19.13
N PHE A 312 18.62 -5.75 18.42
CA PHE A 312 18.34 -7.06 19.02
C PHE A 312 19.58 -7.62 19.72
N ALA A 313 20.72 -7.66 19.01
CA ALA A 313 22.01 -8.07 19.54
C ALA A 313 22.43 -7.26 20.78
N GLY A 314 22.11 -5.96 20.83
CA GLY A 314 22.31 -5.14 22.04
C GLY A 314 21.44 -5.60 23.22
N TYR A 315 20.15 -5.87 22.98
CA TYR A 315 19.23 -6.41 23.99
C TYR A 315 19.66 -7.80 24.51
N CYS A 316 20.14 -8.66 23.62
CA CYS A 316 20.67 -9.99 23.94
C CYS A 316 22.01 -9.91 24.70
N SER A 317 22.94 -9.06 24.24
CA SER A 317 24.22 -8.82 24.93
C SER A 317 24.00 -8.32 26.35
N ALA A 318 23.05 -7.39 26.56
CA ALA A 318 22.67 -6.89 27.89
C ALA A 318 21.99 -7.94 28.80
N ARG A 319 21.77 -9.16 28.32
CA ARG A 319 21.21 -10.32 29.04
C ARG A 319 22.12 -11.55 28.97
N ASN A 320 23.35 -11.40 28.46
CA ASN A 320 24.30 -12.50 28.18
C ASN A 320 23.73 -13.62 27.28
N ILE A 321 22.77 -13.29 26.42
CA ILE A 321 22.15 -14.24 25.47
C ILE A 321 23.05 -14.32 24.24
N LEU A 322 23.74 -15.44 24.08
CA LEU A 322 24.54 -15.77 22.90
C LEU A 322 23.66 -15.98 21.65
N PRO A 323 24.14 -15.68 20.42
CA PRO A 323 23.39 -15.93 19.18
C PRO A 323 22.82 -17.34 19.06
N GLN A 324 23.56 -18.37 19.49
CA GLN A 324 23.16 -19.78 19.43
C GLN A 324 22.00 -20.12 20.38
N LYS A 325 21.72 -19.28 21.39
CA LYS A 325 20.63 -19.47 22.37
C LYS A 325 19.34 -18.73 22.01
N VAL A 326 19.27 -18.07 20.85
CA VAL A 326 18.08 -17.32 20.41
C VAL A 326 16.96 -18.29 20.01
N ASN A 327 15.87 -18.26 20.77
CA ASN A 327 14.63 -18.97 20.53
C ASN A 327 13.48 -17.99 20.16
N GLU A 328 12.28 -18.52 19.94
CA GLU A 328 11.07 -17.75 19.60
C GLU A 328 10.70 -16.72 20.69
N GLU A 329 10.78 -17.16 21.95
CA GLU A 329 10.57 -16.38 23.17
C GLU A 329 11.53 -15.19 23.29
N THR A 330 12.84 -15.39 23.03
CA THR A 330 13.86 -14.32 23.04
C THR A 330 13.50 -13.19 22.08
N ILE A 331 12.90 -13.52 20.93
CA ILE A 331 12.43 -12.52 19.96
C ILE A 331 11.16 -11.84 20.47
N ASP A 332 10.17 -12.57 20.98
CA ASP A 332 8.93 -11.96 21.46
C ASP A 332 9.17 -11.07 22.69
N SER A 333 9.98 -11.48 23.67
CA SER A 333 10.38 -10.64 24.82
C SER A 333 11.22 -9.42 24.43
N PHE A 334 11.94 -9.46 23.30
CA PHE A 334 12.54 -8.26 22.72
C PHE A 334 11.48 -7.33 22.11
N LEU A 335 10.49 -7.89 21.42
CA LEU A 335 9.45 -7.12 20.74
C LEU A 335 8.45 -6.50 21.74
N GLU A 336 8.22 -7.15 22.87
CA GLU A 336 7.53 -6.62 24.06
C GLU A 336 8.33 -5.49 24.70
N TYR A 337 9.63 -5.69 24.98
CA TYR A 337 10.51 -4.63 25.47
C TYR A 337 10.56 -3.39 24.54
N ILE A 338 10.46 -3.59 23.22
CA ILE A 338 10.38 -2.50 22.24
C ILE A 338 8.98 -1.85 22.22
N GLU A 339 7.92 -2.59 22.58
CA GLU A 339 6.56 -2.09 22.74
C GLU A 339 6.36 -1.29 24.05
N GLU A 340 7.00 -1.70 25.14
CA GLU A 340 6.99 -0.99 26.42
C GLU A 340 7.90 0.24 26.42
N TYR A 341 9.20 0.10 26.11
CA TYR A 341 10.21 1.14 26.38
C TYR A 341 10.69 1.92 25.14
N SER A 342 9.98 1.88 24.01
CA SER A 342 10.46 2.52 22.77
C SER A 342 9.38 3.22 21.93
N LEU A 343 9.61 4.51 21.61
CA LEU A 343 8.87 5.26 20.58
C LEU A 343 9.26 4.85 19.14
N THR A 344 9.53 3.56 18.94
CA THR A 344 9.68 2.92 17.62
C THR A 344 8.30 2.80 17.00
N THR A 345 8.12 3.42 15.83
CA THR A 345 6.85 3.46 15.10
C THR A 345 6.79 2.40 14.00
N ASN A 346 5.58 1.93 13.67
CA ASN A 346 5.29 0.74 12.85
C ASN A 346 5.88 -0.53 13.46
N LEU A 347 5.41 -0.91 14.67
CA LEU A 347 5.86 -2.12 15.35
C LEU A 347 5.60 -3.38 14.52
N SER A 348 4.43 -3.54 13.90
CA SER A 348 4.13 -4.71 13.05
C SER A 348 5.18 -4.90 11.94
N GLY A 349 5.59 -3.81 11.27
CA GLY A 349 6.68 -3.81 10.31
C GLY A 349 8.06 -4.10 10.93
N PHE A 350 8.33 -3.61 12.16
CA PHE A 350 9.58 -3.88 12.88
C PHE A 350 9.69 -5.33 13.37
N ARG A 351 8.61 -5.91 13.93
CA ARG A 351 8.48 -7.35 14.27
C ARG A 351 8.79 -8.21 13.04
N SER A 352 8.12 -7.91 11.92
CA SER A 352 8.33 -8.58 10.62
C SER A 352 9.77 -8.45 10.11
N CYS A 353 10.36 -7.25 10.19
CA CYS A 353 11.73 -6.98 9.72
C CYS A 353 12.78 -7.72 10.56
N THR A 354 12.63 -7.73 11.89
CA THR A 354 13.56 -8.39 12.81
C THR A 354 13.59 -9.90 12.56
N ARG A 355 12.41 -10.54 12.46
CA ARG A 355 12.30 -11.98 12.13
C ARG A 355 12.84 -12.34 10.74
N GLN A 356 12.60 -11.49 9.73
CA GLN A 356 13.18 -11.67 8.40
C GLN A 356 14.70 -11.50 8.39
N ALA A 357 15.23 -10.59 9.20
CA ALA A 357 16.66 -10.36 9.34
C ALA A 357 17.35 -11.53 10.08
N TRP A 358 16.74 -12.06 11.16
CA TRP A 358 17.20 -13.27 11.84
C TRP A 358 17.22 -14.48 10.89
N ASN A 359 16.11 -14.79 10.23
CA ASN A 359 16.06 -15.93 9.31
C ASN A 359 16.98 -15.76 8.08
N ARG A 360 17.29 -14.52 7.67
CA ARG A 360 18.31 -14.26 6.66
C ARG A 360 19.73 -14.43 7.21
N LEU A 361 19.95 -14.25 8.51
CA LEU A 361 21.23 -14.54 9.16
C LEU A 361 21.47 -16.06 9.26
N CYS A 362 20.47 -16.83 9.70
CA CYS A 362 20.52 -18.30 9.69
C CYS A 362 20.80 -18.87 8.29
N ALA A 363 20.33 -18.19 7.24
CA ALA A 363 20.55 -18.56 5.83
C ALA A 363 21.78 -17.89 5.17
N LEU A 364 22.67 -17.28 5.96
CA LEU A 364 23.95 -16.69 5.52
C LEU A 364 25.15 -17.17 6.35
N GLY A 365 24.93 -17.61 7.59
CA GLY A 365 25.95 -18.29 8.38
C GLY A 365 26.12 -19.77 8.01
N PRO A 366 27.18 -20.43 8.51
CA PRO A 366 27.33 -21.89 8.50
C PRO A 366 26.05 -22.64 8.89
N ALA A 367 25.76 -23.72 8.14
CA ALA A 367 24.60 -24.56 8.39
C ALA A 367 24.63 -25.14 9.82
N GLY A 368 23.49 -25.10 10.51
CA GLY A 368 23.37 -25.56 11.89
C GLY A 368 23.85 -24.58 12.98
N GLN A 369 24.50 -23.45 12.63
CA GLN A 369 24.99 -22.50 13.63
C GLN A 369 23.87 -21.76 14.38
N PHE A 370 22.75 -21.47 13.70
CA PHE A 370 21.61 -20.73 14.25
C PHE A 370 20.28 -21.36 13.84
N THR A 371 19.35 -21.48 14.79
CA THR A 371 18.00 -22.00 14.53
C THR A 371 17.15 -20.97 13.76
N PRO A 372 16.67 -21.27 12.54
CA PRO A 372 15.74 -20.40 11.84
C PRO A 372 14.37 -20.42 12.53
N LEU A 373 13.81 -19.26 12.84
CA LEU A 373 12.52 -19.16 13.52
C LEU A 373 11.37 -19.40 12.56
N GLU A 374 10.26 -19.92 13.08
CA GLU A 374 9.13 -20.23 12.22
C GLU A 374 8.57 -18.96 11.55
N LYS A 375 8.18 -19.10 10.28
CA LYS A 375 7.52 -18.02 9.53
C LYS A 375 6.05 -18.01 9.91
N ARG A 376 5.73 -17.50 11.12
CA ARG A 376 4.35 -17.31 11.63
C ARG A 376 3.41 -16.96 10.48
N ALA A 377 2.45 -17.85 10.20
CA ALA A 377 1.56 -17.70 9.07
C ALA A 377 0.79 -16.37 9.21
N GLY A 378 0.99 -15.46 8.26
CA GLY A 378 0.22 -14.22 8.26
C GLY A 378 -1.27 -14.54 8.10
N TYR A 379 -2.14 -13.86 8.84
CA TYR A 379 -3.61 -14.06 8.95
C TYR A 379 -4.38 -14.35 7.64
N ASN A 380 -3.83 -14.01 6.48
CA ASN A 380 -4.42 -14.27 5.17
C ASN A 380 -4.03 -15.63 4.54
N ARG A 381 -3.23 -16.47 5.22
CA ARG A 381 -2.96 -17.86 4.82
C ARG A 381 -4.08 -18.79 5.27
N VAL A 382 -5.29 -18.58 4.74
CA VAL A 382 -6.49 -19.40 5.02
C VAL A 382 -6.66 -20.53 3.99
N GLY A 383 -5.56 -20.98 3.40
CA GLY A 383 -5.53 -22.08 2.42
C GLY A 383 -4.68 -23.23 2.93
N VAL A 384 -5.08 -24.46 2.58
CA VAL A 384 -4.33 -25.69 2.85
C VAL A 384 -2.96 -25.63 2.14
N THR A 385 -1.92 -26.26 2.68
CA THR A 385 -0.67 -26.45 1.88
C THR A 385 -0.88 -27.55 0.83
N ARG A 386 0.04 -27.64 -0.15
CA ARG A 386 -0.01 -28.69 -1.18
C ARG A 386 0.17 -30.08 -0.58
N ASP A 387 1.06 -30.19 0.39
CA ASP A 387 1.50 -31.43 1.04
C ASP A 387 0.44 -32.00 2.01
N GLU A 388 -0.62 -31.23 2.26
CA GLU A 388 -1.74 -31.56 3.14
C GLU A 388 -2.97 -32.13 2.38
N LEU A 389 -2.95 -32.16 1.04
CA LEU A 389 -4.04 -32.58 0.16
C LEU A 389 -3.64 -33.80 -0.72
N PRO A 390 -4.61 -34.59 -1.22
CA PRO A 390 -4.31 -35.71 -2.11
C PRO A 390 -3.55 -35.29 -3.37
N ALA A 391 -2.52 -36.06 -3.73
CA ALA A 391 -1.70 -35.78 -4.92
C ALA A 391 -2.51 -35.73 -6.23
N ALA A 392 -3.59 -36.51 -6.33
CA ALA A 392 -4.53 -36.47 -7.45
C ALA A 392 -5.16 -35.08 -7.63
N PHE A 393 -5.63 -34.45 -6.53
CA PHE A 393 -6.22 -33.13 -6.55
C PHE A 393 -5.21 -32.04 -6.92
N VAL A 394 -3.99 -32.13 -6.37
CA VAL A 394 -2.91 -31.19 -6.73
C VAL A 394 -2.59 -31.28 -8.23
N SER A 395 -2.52 -32.49 -8.79
CA SER A 395 -2.29 -32.72 -10.22
C SER A 395 -3.43 -32.21 -11.13
N ASP A 396 -4.69 -32.40 -10.73
CA ASP A 396 -5.86 -31.86 -11.44
C ASP A 396 -5.87 -30.32 -11.42
N VAL A 397 -5.56 -29.71 -10.26
CA VAL A 397 -5.43 -28.25 -10.12
C VAL A 397 -4.28 -27.70 -10.98
N GLU A 398 -3.13 -28.36 -11.05
CA GLU A 398 -2.03 -27.93 -11.92
C GLU A 398 -2.36 -28.11 -13.40
N THR A 399 -3.06 -29.17 -13.78
CA THR A 399 -3.58 -29.40 -15.14
C THR A 399 -4.56 -28.31 -15.56
N TYR A 400 -5.51 -27.97 -14.68
CA TYR A 400 -6.45 -26.86 -14.87
C TYR A 400 -5.72 -25.51 -15.01
N LEU A 401 -4.71 -25.24 -14.17
CA LEU A 401 -3.93 -24.01 -14.21
C LEU A 401 -3.04 -23.91 -15.47
N ALA A 402 -2.48 -25.02 -15.96
CA ALA A 402 -1.75 -25.06 -17.21
C ALA A 402 -2.65 -24.72 -18.41
N ARG A 403 -3.87 -25.28 -18.46
CA ARG A 403 -4.89 -24.94 -19.47
C ARG A 403 -5.38 -23.50 -19.35
N CYS A 404 -5.41 -22.93 -18.14
CA CYS A 404 -5.66 -21.50 -17.93
C CYS A 404 -4.51 -20.59 -18.40
N ALA A 405 -3.26 -21.09 -18.38
CA ALA A 405 -2.10 -20.33 -18.83
C ALA A 405 -2.06 -20.28 -20.37
N ASN A 406 -2.15 -21.45 -21.00
CA ASN A 406 -2.05 -21.64 -22.46
C ASN A 406 -3.29 -22.39 -22.99
N PRO A 407 -4.47 -21.73 -23.06
CA PRO A 407 -5.66 -22.30 -23.68
C PRO A 407 -5.44 -22.48 -25.19
N GLY A 408 -6.08 -23.51 -25.76
CA GLY A 408 -6.03 -23.74 -27.21
C GLY A 408 -6.72 -22.62 -28.01
N PRO A 409 -6.34 -22.35 -29.27
CA PRO A 409 -6.90 -21.23 -30.05
C PRO A 409 -8.42 -21.24 -30.25
N LEU A 410 -9.06 -22.39 -30.07
CA LEU A 410 -10.52 -22.59 -30.16
C LEU A 410 -11.16 -22.98 -28.81
N ASP A 411 -10.44 -22.79 -27.68
CA ASP A 411 -10.98 -23.08 -26.36
C ASP A 411 -11.85 -21.94 -25.82
N PHE A 412 -13.06 -21.85 -26.36
CA PHE A 412 -14.07 -20.84 -26.00
C PHE A 412 -14.50 -20.87 -24.52
N LYS A 413 -14.19 -21.94 -23.76
CA LYS A 413 -14.42 -21.98 -22.31
C LYS A 413 -13.34 -21.19 -21.55
N PHE A 414 -12.08 -21.27 -22.00
CA PHE A 414 -10.94 -20.69 -21.29
C PHE A 414 -10.56 -19.29 -21.79
N GLY A 415 -10.77 -18.96 -23.07
CA GLY A 415 -10.53 -17.64 -23.64
C GLY A 415 -9.05 -17.33 -23.82
N ASN A 416 -8.62 -16.10 -23.53
CA ASN A 416 -7.21 -15.71 -23.64
C ASN A 416 -6.39 -16.18 -22.43
N GLY A 417 -5.14 -16.60 -22.67
CA GLY A 417 -4.21 -17.08 -21.65
C GLY A 417 -3.98 -16.12 -20.49
N LEU A 418 -4.01 -16.65 -19.26
CA LEU A 418 -3.98 -15.84 -18.05
C LEU A 418 -2.57 -15.56 -17.55
N ALA A 419 -2.28 -14.28 -17.28
CA ALA A 419 -1.03 -13.85 -16.68
C ALA A 419 -0.73 -14.57 -15.34
N ARG A 420 0.56 -14.85 -15.07
CA ARG A 420 1.06 -15.59 -13.88
C ARG A 420 0.49 -15.12 -12.54
N GLU A 421 0.25 -13.82 -12.38
CA GLU A 421 -0.32 -13.21 -11.17
C GLU A 421 -1.83 -13.43 -11.01
N THR A 422 -2.54 -13.73 -12.12
CA THR A 422 -3.94 -14.18 -12.11
C THR A 422 -4.02 -15.67 -11.79
N LEU A 423 -3.11 -16.49 -12.36
CA LEU A 423 -3.02 -17.92 -12.08
C LEU A 423 -2.77 -18.19 -10.59
N ARG A 424 -1.78 -17.53 -9.98
CA ARG A 424 -1.51 -17.58 -8.52
C ARG A 424 -2.72 -17.23 -7.65
N LYS A 425 -3.63 -16.36 -8.13
CA LYS A 425 -4.87 -15.99 -7.42
C LYS A 425 -6.00 -16.99 -7.62
N ARG A 426 -6.03 -17.71 -8.75
CA ARG A 426 -6.91 -18.88 -8.93
C ARG A 426 -6.45 -20.02 -8.03
N GLU A 427 -5.16 -20.37 -8.10
CA GLU A 427 -4.49 -21.35 -7.23
C GLU A 427 -4.77 -21.09 -5.73
N GLY A 428 -4.46 -19.88 -5.25
CA GLY A 428 -4.72 -19.50 -3.86
C GLY A 428 -6.20 -19.56 -3.46
N ASN A 429 -7.12 -19.17 -4.35
CA ASN A 429 -8.56 -19.30 -4.09
C ASN A 429 -9.03 -20.76 -4.04
N ILE A 430 -8.46 -21.65 -4.87
CA ILE A 430 -8.78 -23.09 -4.85
C ILE A 430 -8.33 -23.72 -3.53
N TYR A 431 -7.12 -23.45 -3.06
CA TYR A 431 -6.65 -23.99 -1.76
C TYR A 431 -7.38 -23.37 -0.55
N ILE A 432 -7.90 -22.13 -0.66
CA ILE A 432 -8.82 -21.56 0.34
C ILE A 432 -10.19 -22.26 0.31
N ALA A 433 -10.72 -22.56 -0.88
CA ALA A 433 -11.98 -23.29 -1.05
C ALA A 433 -11.89 -24.72 -0.49
N ALA A 434 -10.80 -25.44 -0.76
CA ALA A 434 -10.52 -26.75 -0.16
C ALA A 434 -10.43 -26.66 1.37
N ARG A 435 -9.81 -25.61 1.92
CA ARG A 435 -9.74 -25.39 3.38
C ARG A 435 -11.13 -25.23 4.01
N TYR A 436 -12.03 -24.52 3.34
CA TYR A 436 -13.40 -24.33 3.82
C TYR A 436 -14.24 -25.62 3.84
N LEU A 437 -13.94 -26.60 2.97
CA LEU A 437 -14.56 -27.92 3.07
C LEU A 437 -14.02 -28.73 4.25
N ILE A 438 -12.69 -28.78 4.42
CA ILE A 438 -12.05 -29.51 5.53
C ILE A 438 -12.52 -28.99 6.88
N ASP A 439 -12.54 -27.66 7.06
CA ASP A 439 -13.03 -27.04 8.30
C ASP A 439 -14.56 -27.13 8.50
N ARG A 440 -15.30 -27.64 7.50
CA ARG A 440 -16.73 -28.02 7.58
C ARG A 440 -16.92 -29.55 7.74
N GLY A 441 -15.84 -30.31 7.96
CA GLY A 441 -15.87 -31.73 8.30
C GLY A 441 -15.54 -32.70 7.15
N TRP A 442 -15.22 -32.20 5.94
CA TRP A 442 -14.75 -33.07 4.85
C TRP A 442 -13.38 -33.66 5.17
N GLN A 443 -13.22 -34.96 4.88
CA GLN A 443 -11.93 -35.60 4.97
C GLN A 443 -11.03 -35.16 3.80
N ARG A 444 -9.71 -35.19 4.03
CA ARG A 444 -8.73 -34.75 3.03
C ARG A 444 -8.83 -35.58 1.75
N ASP A 445 -9.00 -36.89 1.90
CA ASP A 445 -9.10 -37.85 0.79
C ASP A 445 -10.43 -37.75 0.01
N GLU A 446 -11.45 -37.09 0.57
CA GLU A 446 -12.68 -36.78 -0.17
C GLU A 446 -12.45 -35.64 -1.18
N ILE A 447 -11.38 -34.85 -1.03
CA ILE A 447 -10.98 -33.80 -1.96
C ILE A 447 -10.00 -34.40 -2.98
N ASP A 448 -10.52 -35.29 -3.83
CA ASP A 448 -9.75 -36.03 -4.85
C ASP A 448 -9.56 -35.27 -6.17
N SER A 449 -10.46 -34.34 -6.50
CA SER A 449 -10.54 -33.67 -7.79
C SER A 449 -11.22 -32.30 -7.70
N LEU A 450 -10.84 -31.38 -8.58
CA LEU A 450 -11.38 -30.03 -8.64
C LEU A 450 -12.85 -30.04 -9.11
N SER A 451 -13.22 -30.98 -9.99
CA SER A 451 -14.61 -31.14 -10.44
C SER A 451 -15.56 -31.51 -9.30
N LYS A 452 -15.18 -32.46 -8.43
CA LYS A 452 -15.99 -32.93 -7.29
C LYS A 452 -16.35 -31.82 -6.31
N ILE A 453 -15.44 -30.87 -6.07
CA ILE A 453 -15.64 -29.75 -5.14
C ILE A 453 -16.33 -28.51 -5.75
N MET A 454 -16.44 -28.41 -7.08
CA MET A 454 -17.06 -27.26 -7.78
C MET A 454 -18.57 -27.43 -8.01
N LYS A 455 -19.26 -28.21 -7.17
CA LYS A 455 -20.72 -28.39 -7.18
C LYS A 455 -21.46 -27.22 -6.53
N THR A 456 -22.73 -27.01 -6.88
CA THR A 456 -23.60 -25.92 -6.40
C THR A 456 -23.59 -25.78 -4.89
N ASP A 457 -23.93 -26.84 -4.17
CA ASP A 457 -24.12 -26.82 -2.71
C ASP A 457 -22.78 -26.60 -1.98
N LEU A 458 -21.70 -27.16 -2.53
CA LEU A 458 -20.35 -26.98 -2.00
C LEU A 458 -19.85 -25.56 -2.21
N ILE A 459 -20.13 -24.93 -3.35
CA ILE A 459 -19.83 -23.51 -3.59
C ILE A 459 -20.63 -22.61 -2.65
N ILE A 460 -21.89 -22.94 -2.35
CA ILE A 460 -22.70 -22.22 -1.35
C ILE A 460 -22.05 -22.34 0.04
N LEU A 461 -21.74 -23.56 0.50
CA LEU A 461 -21.12 -23.84 1.79
C LEU A 461 -19.72 -23.22 1.94
N MET A 462 -18.90 -23.21 0.87
CA MET A 462 -17.63 -22.47 0.83
C MET A 462 -17.85 -20.96 1.02
N MET A 463 -18.90 -20.39 0.43
CA MET A 463 -19.20 -18.97 0.55
C MET A 463 -19.78 -18.61 1.92
N GLU A 464 -20.59 -19.47 2.55
CA GLU A 464 -20.99 -19.33 3.95
C GLU A 464 -19.77 -19.31 4.89
N GLU A 465 -18.82 -20.22 4.69
CA GLU A 465 -17.62 -20.30 5.52
C GLU A 465 -16.70 -19.07 5.29
N HIS A 466 -16.65 -18.55 4.06
CA HIS A 466 -16.04 -17.25 3.75
C HIS A 466 -16.75 -16.08 4.47
N PHE A 467 -18.07 -16.13 4.61
CA PHE A 467 -18.83 -15.13 5.38
C PHE A 467 -18.48 -15.21 6.87
N LYS A 468 -18.61 -16.39 7.47
CA LYS A 468 -18.35 -16.67 8.89
C LYS A 468 -16.98 -16.18 9.35
N ARG A 469 -15.94 -16.31 8.51
CA ARG A 469 -14.56 -15.91 8.85
C ARG A 469 -14.23 -14.43 8.64
N HIS A 470 -14.89 -13.78 7.69
CA HIS A 470 -14.49 -12.46 7.22
C HIS A 470 -15.57 -11.37 7.38
N SER A 471 -16.74 -11.71 7.93
CA SER A 471 -17.75 -10.78 8.43
C SER A 471 -17.75 -10.79 9.97
N PRO A 472 -16.83 -10.09 10.66
CA PRO A 472 -16.72 -10.12 12.13
C PRO A 472 -17.99 -9.65 12.84
N ASP A 473 -18.76 -8.76 12.22
CA ASP A 473 -20.02 -8.24 12.77
C ASP A 473 -21.23 -9.16 12.50
N GLY A 474 -21.05 -10.28 11.80
CA GLY A 474 -22.12 -11.17 11.31
C GLY A 474 -23.10 -10.57 10.29
N LYS A 475 -22.98 -9.26 9.98
CA LYS A 475 -24.03 -8.47 9.30
C LYS A 475 -23.80 -8.21 7.81
N ALA A 476 -22.58 -8.32 7.27
CA ALA A 476 -22.32 -7.82 5.93
C ALA A 476 -21.15 -8.50 5.19
N TRP A 477 -21.43 -9.01 3.98
CA TRP A 477 -20.47 -9.76 3.17
C TRP A 477 -19.14 -9.02 2.94
N PRO A 478 -17.98 -9.67 3.14
CA PRO A 478 -16.67 -9.03 3.03
C PRO A 478 -16.38 -8.58 1.58
N PRO A 479 -15.50 -7.58 1.38
CA PRO A 479 -15.13 -7.10 0.04
C PRO A 479 -14.51 -8.18 -0.88
N SER A 480 -14.02 -9.29 -0.31
CA SER A 480 -13.48 -10.46 -0.99
C SER A 480 -14.54 -11.44 -1.53
N ALA A 481 -15.78 -11.40 -1.04
CA ALA A 481 -16.79 -12.40 -1.35
C ALA A 481 -17.19 -12.42 -2.83
N ALA A 482 -17.49 -11.26 -3.42
CA ALA A 482 -17.87 -11.19 -4.83
C ALA A 482 -16.71 -11.61 -5.78
N PRO A 483 -15.44 -11.22 -5.55
CA PRO A 483 -14.29 -11.81 -6.24
C PRO A 483 -14.18 -13.34 -6.06
N MET A 484 -14.35 -13.87 -4.84
CA MET A 484 -14.27 -15.31 -4.57
C MET A 484 -15.34 -16.08 -5.33
N ALA A 485 -16.62 -15.74 -5.15
CA ALA A 485 -17.74 -16.36 -5.85
C ALA A 485 -17.61 -16.26 -7.38
N SER A 486 -17.18 -15.10 -7.90
CA SER A 486 -16.96 -14.92 -9.34
C SER A 486 -15.78 -15.73 -9.87
N HIS A 487 -14.80 -16.11 -9.05
CA HIS A 487 -13.76 -17.07 -9.42
C HIS A 487 -14.30 -18.51 -9.40
N LEU A 488 -14.99 -18.94 -8.33
CA LEU A 488 -15.59 -20.27 -8.21
C LEU A 488 -16.58 -20.56 -9.36
N PHE A 489 -17.48 -19.62 -9.66
CA PHE A 489 -18.36 -19.65 -10.84
C PHE A 489 -17.59 -19.86 -12.15
N THR A 490 -16.46 -19.18 -12.30
CA THR A 490 -15.65 -19.27 -13.53
C THR A 490 -14.94 -20.62 -13.64
N ILE A 491 -14.49 -21.20 -12.52
CA ILE A 491 -13.90 -22.55 -12.48
C ILE A 491 -14.97 -23.59 -12.84
N ALA A 492 -16.13 -23.57 -12.16
CA ALA A 492 -17.25 -24.46 -12.44
C ALA A 492 -17.70 -24.42 -13.91
N LYS A 493 -17.85 -23.22 -14.49
CA LYS A 493 -18.18 -23.05 -15.91
C LYS A 493 -17.09 -23.59 -16.85
N GLN A 494 -15.81 -23.45 -16.48
CA GLN A 494 -14.68 -23.88 -17.31
C GLN A 494 -14.50 -25.40 -17.32
N LEU A 495 -14.73 -26.06 -16.20
CA LEU A 495 -14.81 -27.52 -16.12
C LEU A 495 -16.06 -28.02 -16.87
N GLY A 496 -17.22 -27.38 -16.65
CA GLY A 496 -18.47 -27.71 -17.33
C GLY A 496 -19.11 -29.00 -16.82
N ASN A 497 -18.85 -29.37 -15.57
CA ASN A 497 -19.39 -30.53 -14.86
C ASN A 497 -20.64 -30.21 -14.02
N VAL A 498 -21.31 -29.11 -14.34
CA VAL A 498 -22.40 -28.47 -13.56
C VAL A 498 -23.49 -28.07 -14.56
N THR A 499 -24.77 -28.27 -14.23
CA THR A 499 -25.88 -28.01 -15.17
C THR A 499 -26.07 -26.51 -15.42
N ASP A 500 -26.71 -26.12 -16.53
CA ASP A 500 -26.98 -24.70 -16.80
C ASP A 500 -27.91 -24.05 -15.75
N LYS A 501 -28.81 -24.83 -15.15
CA LYS A 501 -29.67 -24.42 -14.02
C LYS A 501 -28.83 -24.10 -12.79
N ASP A 502 -27.91 -24.98 -12.45
CA ASP A 502 -26.95 -24.81 -11.34
C ASP A 502 -25.99 -23.63 -11.57
N LEU A 503 -25.45 -23.52 -12.78
CA LEU A 503 -24.59 -22.39 -13.17
C LEU A 503 -25.35 -21.06 -13.10
N SER A 504 -26.65 -21.02 -13.41
CA SER A 504 -27.46 -19.82 -13.15
C SER A 504 -27.56 -19.50 -11.66
N LEU A 505 -27.84 -20.49 -10.81
CA LEU A 505 -27.92 -20.28 -9.36
C LEU A 505 -26.60 -19.76 -8.76
N ILE A 506 -25.46 -20.32 -9.16
CA ILE A 506 -24.13 -19.85 -8.75
C ILE A 506 -23.85 -18.42 -9.26
N ASN A 507 -24.30 -18.10 -10.48
CA ASN A 507 -24.23 -16.75 -11.04
C ASN A 507 -25.12 -15.77 -10.27
N ASP A 508 -26.32 -16.16 -9.85
CA ASP A 508 -27.25 -15.32 -9.08
C ASP A 508 -26.77 -15.08 -7.63
N VAL A 509 -26.16 -16.08 -6.98
CA VAL A 509 -25.39 -15.88 -5.75
C VAL A 509 -24.27 -14.86 -6.00
N THR A 510 -23.49 -15.02 -7.07
CA THR A 510 -22.42 -14.08 -7.45
C THR A 510 -22.95 -12.65 -7.70
N LYS A 511 -24.12 -12.48 -8.33
CA LYS A 511 -24.80 -11.19 -8.51
C LYS A 511 -25.22 -10.58 -7.17
N ARG A 512 -25.84 -11.36 -6.27
CA ARG A 512 -26.29 -10.91 -4.94
C ARG A 512 -25.13 -10.44 -4.06
N LEU A 513 -23.95 -11.05 -4.21
CA LEU A 513 -22.71 -10.64 -3.53
C LEU A 513 -22.08 -9.35 -4.09
N ARG A 514 -22.32 -9.02 -5.37
CA ARG A 514 -21.80 -7.81 -6.02
C ARG A 514 -22.54 -6.56 -5.52
N ARG A 515 -22.09 -5.99 -4.40
CA ARG A 515 -22.50 -4.66 -3.93
C ARG A 515 -22.38 -3.63 -5.06
N ARG A 516 -23.50 -3.16 -5.63
CA ARG A 516 -23.53 -2.06 -6.62
C ARG A 516 -22.99 -0.79 -5.94
N ARG A 517 -21.76 -0.39 -6.30
CA ARG A 517 -21.11 0.83 -5.80
C ARG A 517 -21.27 1.94 -6.82
N ASN A 518 -22.33 2.73 -6.66
CA ASN A 518 -22.63 3.86 -7.52
C ASN A 518 -21.70 5.07 -7.23
N VAL A 519 -21.08 5.12 -6.05
CA VAL A 519 -20.21 6.21 -5.59
C VAL A 519 -18.86 5.65 -5.12
N PHE A 520 -17.81 6.48 -5.17
CA PHE A 520 -16.55 6.20 -4.48
C PHE A 520 -16.77 5.77 -3.03
N PRO A 521 -15.99 4.79 -2.51
CA PRO A 521 -15.93 4.54 -1.08
C PRO A 521 -15.57 5.81 -0.31
N GLU A 522 -16.13 5.99 0.87
CA GLU A 522 -15.94 7.15 1.72
C GLU A 522 -14.47 7.54 1.91
N LYS A 523 -13.63 6.55 2.27
CA LYS A 523 -12.17 6.69 2.42
C LYS A 523 -11.41 7.11 1.15
N THR A 524 -12.09 7.18 0.01
CA THR A 524 -11.60 7.77 -1.26
C THR A 524 -12.17 9.18 -1.44
N ARG A 525 -13.48 9.37 -1.22
CA ARG A 525 -14.17 10.68 -1.22
C ARG A 525 -13.49 11.70 -0.29
N GLU A 526 -13.16 11.30 0.93
CA GLU A 526 -12.39 12.09 1.92
C GLU A 526 -11.02 12.53 1.38
N ARG A 527 -10.30 11.61 0.71
CA ARG A 527 -8.94 11.87 0.21
C ARG A 527 -8.93 12.74 -1.03
N LEU A 528 -9.99 12.67 -1.85
CA LEU A 528 -10.20 13.60 -2.96
C LEU A 528 -10.61 14.99 -2.44
N ALA A 529 -11.38 15.06 -1.34
CA ALA A 529 -11.78 16.33 -0.73
C ALA A 529 -10.59 17.20 -0.26
N ALA A 530 -9.45 16.58 0.07
CA ALA A 530 -8.22 17.31 0.40
C ALA A 530 -7.64 18.11 -0.78
N PHE A 531 -8.10 17.89 -2.02
CA PHE A 531 -7.69 18.61 -3.22
C PHE A 531 -8.67 19.72 -3.64
N ASP A 532 -9.78 19.93 -2.91
CA ASP A 532 -10.63 21.10 -3.08
C ASP A 532 -9.89 22.41 -2.69
N ASP A 533 -8.83 22.35 -1.86
CA ASP A 533 -7.86 23.43 -1.74
C ASP A 533 -6.86 23.37 -2.91
N ILE A 534 -7.03 24.32 -3.84
CA ILE A 534 -6.14 24.56 -4.98
C ILE A 534 -4.65 24.70 -4.59
N LYS A 535 -4.33 25.08 -3.35
CA LYS A 535 -2.94 25.13 -2.85
C LYS A 535 -2.38 23.73 -2.61
N VAL A 536 -3.18 22.78 -2.13
CA VAL A 536 -2.79 21.36 -1.98
C VAL A 536 -2.62 20.73 -3.36
N LEU A 537 -3.54 21.01 -4.30
CA LEU A 537 -3.45 20.54 -5.68
C LEU A 537 -2.19 21.08 -6.39
N LYS A 538 -1.94 22.39 -6.34
CA LYS A 538 -0.70 23.00 -6.88
C LYS A 538 0.57 22.44 -6.23
N SER A 539 0.52 22.11 -4.93
CA SER A 539 1.64 21.48 -4.23
C SER A 539 1.92 20.05 -4.70
N LEU A 540 0.89 19.25 -5.01
CA LEU A 540 1.05 17.92 -5.61
C LEU A 540 1.73 17.99 -6.99
N PHE A 541 1.30 18.90 -7.86
CA PHE A 541 1.93 19.11 -9.17
C PHE A 541 3.34 19.71 -9.09
N ALA A 542 3.71 20.35 -7.97
CA ALA A 542 5.07 20.82 -7.72
C ALA A 542 6.02 19.72 -7.18
N LEU A 543 5.51 18.64 -6.58
CA LEU A 543 6.33 17.59 -5.95
C LEU A 543 7.41 17.00 -6.87
N PRO A 544 7.17 16.66 -8.16
CA PRO A 544 8.21 16.12 -9.02
C PRO A 544 9.45 17.02 -9.11
N LYS A 545 9.26 18.33 -9.30
CA LYS A 545 10.36 19.31 -9.37
C LYS A 545 11.07 19.49 -8.02
N ILE A 546 10.35 19.38 -6.90
CA ILE A 546 10.91 19.43 -5.54
C ILE A 546 11.77 18.18 -5.28
N TRP A 547 11.25 16.99 -5.62
CA TRP A 547 11.96 15.71 -5.48
C TRP A 547 13.17 15.61 -6.40
N TRP A 548 13.09 16.18 -7.61
CA TRP A 548 14.22 16.28 -8.52
C TRP A 548 15.35 17.16 -7.95
N LYS A 549 15.03 18.36 -7.46
CA LYS A 549 16.01 19.22 -6.76
C LYS A 549 16.60 18.54 -5.52
N ARG A 550 15.81 17.74 -4.80
CA ARG A 550 16.27 16.90 -3.68
C ARG A 550 17.22 15.77 -4.15
N ALA A 551 16.98 15.17 -5.31
CA ALA A 551 17.88 14.19 -5.93
C ALA A 551 19.21 14.82 -6.38
N GLN A 552 19.16 15.94 -7.11
CA GLN A 552 20.34 16.71 -7.55
C GLN A 552 21.19 17.22 -6.38
N LYS A 553 20.56 17.52 -5.23
CA LYS A 553 21.29 17.82 -4.00
C LYS A 553 22.08 16.59 -3.50
N PHE A 554 21.45 15.43 -3.37
CA PHE A 554 22.16 14.21 -2.94
C PHE A 554 23.24 13.76 -3.93
N LEU A 555 23.09 14.02 -5.22
CA LEU A 555 24.13 13.76 -6.22
C LEU A 555 25.38 14.60 -5.96
N ARG A 556 25.22 15.92 -5.74
CA ARG A 556 26.32 16.83 -5.37
C ARG A 556 26.93 16.54 -3.99
N GLU A 557 26.18 15.93 -3.08
CA GLU A 557 26.69 15.45 -1.79
C GLU A 557 27.36 14.06 -1.87
N GLY A 558 27.56 13.49 -3.06
CA GLY A 558 28.14 12.15 -3.26
C GLY A 558 27.24 10.98 -2.79
N GLN A 559 26.00 11.26 -2.38
CA GLN A 559 25.06 10.30 -1.81
C GLN A 559 24.24 9.60 -2.90
N LEU A 560 24.95 9.00 -3.87
CA LEU A 560 24.42 8.42 -5.11
C LEU A 560 23.12 7.62 -4.91
N ALA A 561 23.12 6.60 -4.05
CA ALA A 561 21.93 5.76 -3.82
C ALA A 561 20.69 6.55 -3.33
N ARG A 562 20.86 7.68 -2.63
CA ARG A 562 19.75 8.58 -2.25
C ARG A 562 19.31 9.44 -3.42
N ALA A 563 20.24 9.90 -4.27
CA ALA A 563 19.94 10.63 -5.49
C ALA A 563 19.02 9.80 -6.41
N PHE A 564 19.41 8.57 -6.77
CA PHE A 564 18.58 7.70 -7.61
C PHE A 564 17.25 7.32 -6.96
N THR A 565 17.20 7.15 -5.64
CA THR A 565 15.95 6.91 -4.92
C THR A 565 14.97 8.08 -5.06
N TRP A 566 15.43 9.33 -5.03
CA TRP A 566 14.56 10.50 -5.23
C TRP A 566 14.30 10.81 -6.71
N ALA A 567 15.26 10.57 -7.60
CA ALA A 567 15.09 10.72 -9.05
C ALA A 567 14.00 9.76 -9.59
N LYS A 568 14.04 8.47 -9.21
CA LYS A 568 13.00 7.49 -9.55
C LYS A 568 11.61 7.94 -9.07
N ARG A 569 11.51 8.51 -7.86
CA ARG A 569 10.23 9.04 -7.33
C ARG A 569 9.74 10.26 -8.10
N ALA A 570 10.64 11.19 -8.42
CA ALA A 570 10.33 12.41 -9.17
C ALA A 570 9.75 12.07 -10.55
N ILE A 571 10.48 11.30 -11.35
CA ILE A 571 10.08 10.89 -12.70
C ILE A 571 8.78 10.07 -12.65
N ALA A 572 8.66 9.10 -11.74
CA ALA A 572 7.46 8.27 -11.66
C ALA A 572 6.20 9.05 -11.26
N LEU A 573 6.31 10.06 -10.37
CA LEU A 573 5.18 10.94 -10.06
C LEU A 573 4.87 11.89 -11.22
N ASP A 574 5.88 12.41 -11.92
CA ASP A 574 5.67 13.32 -13.06
C ASP A 574 4.98 12.61 -14.23
N ILE A 575 5.39 11.37 -14.54
CA ILE A 575 4.71 10.50 -15.49
C ILE A 575 3.28 10.23 -15.02
N LEU A 576 3.08 9.81 -13.77
CA LEU A 576 1.76 9.46 -13.23
C LEU A 576 0.76 10.65 -13.17
N LEU A 577 1.26 11.88 -13.05
CA LEU A 577 0.46 13.11 -13.15
C LEU A 577 0.22 13.56 -14.60
N THR A 578 1.04 13.09 -15.56
CA THR A 578 0.91 13.41 -16.99
C THR A 578 0.03 12.39 -17.72
N LYS A 579 0.18 11.09 -17.41
CA LYS A 579 -0.68 9.98 -17.84
C LYS A 579 -0.89 9.06 -16.63
N PRO A 580 -2.11 8.90 -16.11
CA PRO A 580 -2.35 8.22 -14.84
C PRO A 580 -2.34 6.68 -14.97
N LEU A 581 -1.16 6.11 -15.23
CA LEU A 581 -0.93 4.67 -15.43
C LEU A 581 -1.32 3.82 -14.21
N ARG A 582 -1.60 2.53 -14.43
CA ARG A 582 -1.66 1.55 -13.33
C ARG A 582 -0.25 1.32 -12.79
N ILE A 583 -0.10 1.04 -11.50
CA ILE A 583 1.24 0.95 -10.88
C ILE A 583 2.11 -0.18 -11.44
N SER A 584 1.50 -1.23 -12.02
CA SER A 584 2.21 -2.26 -12.78
C SER A 584 2.81 -1.68 -14.07
N GLU A 585 2.00 -0.99 -14.87
CA GLU A 585 2.37 -0.36 -16.14
C GLU A 585 3.47 0.69 -15.92
N LEU A 586 3.33 1.53 -14.88
CA LEU A 586 4.35 2.53 -14.50
C LEU A 586 5.66 1.89 -14.04
N ALA A 587 5.61 0.75 -13.36
CA ALA A 587 6.80 0.08 -12.86
C ALA A 587 7.57 -0.64 -13.98
N SER A 588 6.87 -1.23 -14.95
CA SER A 588 7.45 -2.05 -16.03
C SER A 588 7.88 -1.27 -17.28
N ILE A 589 7.90 0.07 -17.23
CA ILE A 589 8.35 0.90 -18.36
C ILE A 589 9.80 0.56 -18.73
N ASP A 590 10.01 0.21 -19.98
CA ASP A 590 11.30 -0.04 -20.61
C ASP A 590 11.80 1.22 -21.34
N PHE A 591 13.01 1.71 -21.04
CA PHE A 591 13.53 2.92 -21.65
C PHE A 591 13.99 2.71 -23.11
N ALA A 592 14.30 1.48 -23.52
CA ALA A 592 14.62 1.19 -24.92
C ALA A 592 13.33 1.14 -25.75
N GLN A 593 12.37 0.31 -25.32
CA GLN A 593 11.17 -0.04 -26.08
C GLN A 593 9.99 0.93 -25.90
N ASP A 594 9.68 1.36 -24.68
CA ASP A 594 8.41 2.06 -24.36
C ASP A 594 8.48 3.60 -24.47
N LEU A 595 9.65 4.16 -24.86
CA LEU A 595 9.84 5.61 -25.02
C LEU A 595 9.70 6.04 -26.48
N ARG A 596 8.67 6.84 -26.77
CA ARG A 596 8.47 7.49 -28.07
C ARG A 596 9.60 8.49 -28.31
N ARG A 597 10.27 8.40 -29.46
CA ARG A 597 11.40 9.26 -29.86
C ARG A 597 11.08 10.02 -31.15
N ASP A 598 11.71 11.17 -31.35
CA ASP A 598 11.67 11.92 -32.60
C ASP A 598 12.71 11.41 -33.62
N ARG A 599 12.73 12.01 -34.82
CA ARG A 599 13.70 11.72 -35.89
C ARG A 599 15.17 12.02 -35.52
N LYS A 600 15.43 12.65 -34.37
CA LYS A 600 16.77 12.92 -33.81
C LYS A 600 17.05 12.02 -32.59
N HIS A 601 16.28 10.93 -32.44
CA HIS A 601 16.30 9.98 -31.33
C HIS A 601 16.03 10.57 -29.93
N ARG A 602 15.57 11.82 -29.85
CA ARG A 602 15.24 12.49 -28.57
C ARG A 602 13.92 11.96 -28.06
N ILE A 603 13.84 11.66 -26.76
CA ILE A 603 12.60 11.20 -26.12
C ILE A 603 11.56 12.34 -26.17
N ILE A 604 10.33 12.01 -26.59
CA ILE A 604 9.19 12.95 -26.71
C ILE A 604 7.89 12.40 -26.10
N GLY A 605 7.90 11.19 -25.55
CA GLY A 605 6.67 10.57 -25.04
C GLY A 605 6.84 9.14 -24.55
N LEU A 606 5.71 8.54 -24.20
CA LEU A 606 5.53 7.11 -23.94
C LEU A 606 4.75 6.49 -25.09
N CYS A 607 5.14 5.27 -25.46
CA CYS A 607 4.41 4.38 -26.36
C CYS A 607 4.58 2.94 -25.88
N VAL A 608 3.71 2.48 -24.97
CA VAL A 608 3.70 1.08 -24.52
C VAL A 608 2.76 0.28 -25.43
N PRO A 609 3.21 -0.78 -26.10
CA PRO A 609 2.34 -1.57 -26.99
C PRO A 609 1.26 -2.31 -26.21
N GLY A 610 0.08 -2.46 -26.83
CA GLY A 610 -1.13 -2.93 -26.17
C GLY A 610 -1.03 -4.28 -25.45
N HIS A 611 -0.22 -5.21 -25.97
CA HIS A 611 0.01 -6.53 -25.36
C HIS A 611 0.74 -6.48 -24.01
N LYS A 612 1.40 -5.37 -23.65
CA LYS A 612 2.02 -5.15 -22.32
C LYS A 612 1.03 -4.53 -21.31
N THR A 613 -0.17 -4.13 -21.72
CA THR A 613 -1.15 -3.43 -20.84
C THR A 613 -2.27 -4.35 -20.40
N LYS A 614 -2.88 -4.08 -19.23
CA LYS A 614 -3.98 -4.93 -18.74
C LYS A 614 -5.21 -4.94 -19.67
N THR A 615 -5.35 -3.92 -20.52
CA THR A 615 -6.55 -3.66 -21.32
C THR A 615 -6.38 -3.96 -22.80
N GLY A 616 -5.22 -4.43 -23.27
CA GLY A 616 -4.94 -4.64 -24.69
C GLY A 616 -4.78 -3.34 -25.51
N LEU A 617 -5.25 -2.21 -25.01
CA LEU A 617 -5.04 -0.88 -25.57
C LEU A 617 -3.58 -0.42 -25.39
N PRO A 618 -2.95 0.24 -26.38
CA PRO A 618 -1.65 0.87 -26.20
C PRO A 618 -1.72 2.05 -25.20
N ILE A 619 -0.59 2.37 -24.57
CA ILE A 619 -0.44 3.57 -23.74
C ILE A 619 0.39 4.59 -24.52
N GLU A 620 -0.29 5.62 -25.00
CA GLU A 620 0.35 6.81 -25.56
C GLU A 620 0.21 8.01 -24.64
N ALA A 621 1.30 8.77 -24.52
CA ALA A 621 1.36 10.04 -23.83
C ALA A 621 2.50 10.90 -24.39
N GLU A 622 2.27 12.20 -24.54
CA GLU A 622 3.36 13.16 -24.66
C GLU A 622 3.97 13.45 -23.28
N LEU A 623 5.29 13.61 -23.21
CA LEU A 623 5.99 13.97 -21.99
C LEU A 623 6.47 15.42 -22.08
N ARG A 624 6.27 16.20 -21.00
CA ARG A 624 6.75 17.58 -20.93
C ARG A 624 8.27 17.60 -21.08
N LYS A 625 8.81 18.70 -21.62
CA LYS A 625 10.26 18.89 -21.74
C LYS A 625 10.99 18.65 -20.41
N ASP A 626 10.52 19.24 -19.31
CA ASP A 626 11.06 19.00 -17.97
C ASP A 626 11.10 17.50 -17.60
N THR A 627 10.09 16.72 -17.97
CA THR A 627 10.04 15.27 -17.74
C THR A 627 11.09 14.53 -18.57
N VAL A 628 11.24 14.92 -19.84
CA VAL A 628 12.25 14.40 -20.76
C VAL A 628 13.67 14.70 -20.25
N ASP A 629 13.93 15.96 -19.87
CA ASP A 629 15.23 16.40 -19.34
C ASP A 629 15.58 15.65 -18.03
N MET A 630 14.58 15.41 -17.15
CA MET A 630 14.75 14.55 -15.96
C MET A 630 15.08 13.10 -16.34
N ILE A 631 14.39 12.50 -17.32
CA ILE A 631 14.64 11.11 -17.76
C ILE A 631 16.04 10.98 -18.38
N GLN A 632 16.43 11.89 -19.27
CA GLN A 632 17.75 11.88 -19.91
C GLN A 632 18.87 11.97 -18.86
N THR A 633 18.80 12.97 -17.96
CA THR A 633 19.76 13.14 -16.86
C THR A 633 19.80 11.93 -15.93
N TYR A 634 18.64 11.33 -15.65
CA TYR A 634 18.58 10.12 -14.81
C TYR A 634 19.27 8.94 -15.49
N LEU A 635 19.01 8.68 -16.78
CA LEU A 635 19.62 7.57 -17.51
C LEU A 635 21.15 7.77 -17.66
N SER A 636 21.62 8.99 -17.95
CA SER A 636 23.06 9.28 -18.10
C SER A 636 23.85 9.15 -16.81
N GLU A 637 23.26 9.45 -15.65
CA GLU A 637 23.91 9.26 -14.34
C GLU A 637 23.69 7.85 -13.76
N HIS A 638 22.59 7.18 -14.13
CA HIS A 638 22.28 5.82 -13.65
C HIS A 638 23.18 4.77 -14.32
N SER A 639 23.44 4.90 -15.63
CA SER A 639 24.31 3.99 -16.37
C SER A 639 25.73 3.91 -15.77
N LYS A 640 26.28 5.04 -15.29
CA LYS A 640 27.60 5.11 -14.63
C LYS A 640 27.73 4.23 -13.38
N ILE A 641 26.62 3.90 -12.73
CA ILE A 641 26.58 3.16 -11.44
C ILE A 641 26.06 1.74 -11.61
N PHE A 642 25.22 1.52 -12.64
CA PHE A 642 24.66 0.21 -12.97
C PHE A 642 25.20 -0.32 -14.31
N ALA A 643 26.43 0.06 -14.68
CA ALA A 643 27.09 -0.27 -15.94
C ALA A 643 27.19 -1.79 -16.24
N GLN A 644 27.07 -2.62 -15.20
CA GLN A 644 27.10 -4.09 -15.28
C GLN A 644 25.71 -4.71 -15.52
N ARG A 645 24.62 -3.93 -15.64
CA ARG A 645 23.25 -4.43 -15.86
C ARG A 645 22.83 -4.23 -17.32
N THR A 646 22.44 -5.34 -17.95
CA THR A 646 21.89 -5.42 -19.31
C THR A 646 20.42 -4.97 -19.41
N GLU A 647 19.80 -4.58 -18.30
CA GLU A 647 18.35 -4.44 -18.17
C GLU A 647 17.86 -3.04 -18.54
N THR A 648 16.96 -2.97 -19.53
CA THR A 648 16.45 -1.72 -20.11
C THR A 648 15.27 -1.08 -19.36
N PHE A 649 14.97 -1.50 -18.13
CA PHE A 649 13.88 -0.90 -17.34
C PHE A 649 14.21 0.51 -16.84
N LEU A 650 13.29 1.47 -17.02
CA LEU A 650 13.40 2.84 -16.50
C LEU A 650 13.49 2.86 -14.96
N PHE A 651 12.78 1.94 -14.29
CA PHE A 651 12.80 1.80 -12.84
C PHE A 651 13.29 0.41 -12.42
N PRO A 652 14.61 0.13 -12.43
CA PRO A 652 15.11 -1.21 -12.14
C PRO A 652 14.93 -1.60 -10.66
N GLY A 653 14.77 -2.91 -10.46
CA GLY A 653 14.72 -3.59 -9.16
C GLY A 653 16.09 -3.66 -8.49
N LYS A 654 16.17 -4.31 -7.32
CA LYS A 654 17.44 -4.42 -6.56
C LYS A 654 18.45 -5.35 -7.22
N GLU A 655 18.00 -6.55 -7.58
CA GLU A 655 18.83 -7.63 -8.12
C GLU A 655 18.63 -7.72 -9.64
N GLN A 656 17.42 -8.11 -10.07
CA GLN A 656 16.99 -8.16 -11.48
C GLN A 656 15.59 -7.56 -11.66
N GLY A 657 15.19 -7.40 -12.91
CA GLY A 657 13.88 -6.94 -13.36
C GLY A 657 13.57 -5.48 -13.03
N HIS A 658 12.31 -5.10 -13.22
CA HIS A 658 11.79 -3.80 -12.80
C HIS A 658 11.47 -3.76 -11.30
N VAL A 659 11.22 -2.55 -10.79
CA VAL A 659 10.82 -2.33 -9.40
C VAL A 659 9.50 -3.04 -9.07
N ALA A 660 9.41 -3.68 -7.91
CA ALA A 660 8.20 -4.38 -7.48
C ALA A 660 7.01 -3.41 -7.35
N PRO A 661 5.91 -3.56 -8.13
CA PRO A 661 4.87 -2.53 -8.25
C PRO A 661 4.20 -2.14 -6.93
N HIS A 662 3.87 -3.12 -6.09
CA HIS A 662 3.28 -2.87 -4.76
C HIS A 662 4.18 -2.01 -3.88
N SER A 663 5.46 -2.38 -3.76
CA SER A 663 6.46 -1.67 -2.97
C SER A 663 6.76 -0.27 -3.53
N PHE A 664 6.69 -0.10 -4.86
CA PHE A 664 6.87 1.20 -5.50
C PHE A 664 5.68 2.13 -5.25
N GLY A 665 4.45 1.65 -5.43
CA GLY A 665 3.23 2.39 -5.11
C GLY A 665 3.13 2.77 -3.63
N ALA A 666 3.55 1.88 -2.73
CA ALA A 666 3.67 2.17 -1.30
C ALA A 666 4.76 3.24 -1.02
N THR A 667 5.91 3.17 -1.69
CA THR A 667 6.99 4.16 -1.55
C THR A 667 6.56 5.54 -2.02
N LEU A 668 5.84 5.64 -3.15
CA LEU A 668 5.26 6.89 -3.64
C LEU A 668 4.23 7.43 -2.64
N LYS A 669 3.29 6.58 -2.18
CA LYS A 669 2.27 6.94 -1.17
C LYS A 669 2.89 7.56 0.08
N THR A 670 3.88 6.90 0.68
CA THR A 670 4.55 7.42 1.88
C THR A 670 5.32 8.70 1.58
N SER A 671 5.94 8.83 0.40
CA SER A 671 6.68 10.06 0.04
C SER A 671 5.75 11.27 -0.10
N ILE A 672 4.58 11.11 -0.74
CA ILE A 672 3.59 12.20 -0.88
C ILE A 672 2.98 12.54 0.50
N LEU A 673 2.67 11.52 1.30
CA LEU A 673 2.12 11.68 2.65
C LEU A 673 3.10 12.39 3.61
N ASN A 674 4.40 12.15 3.49
CA ASN A 674 5.43 12.87 4.25
C ASN A 674 5.55 14.35 3.84
N ASP A 675 5.63 14.65 2.54
CA ASP A 675 5.85 16.02 2.06
C ASP A 675 4.57 16.90 2.02
N LEU A 676 3.37 16.31 1.94
CA LEU A 676 2.08 17.05 1.86
C LEU A 676 1.04 16.70 2.94
N GLY A 677 1.22 15.64 3.73
CA GLY A 677 0.25 15.23 4.76
C GLY A 677 -1.03 14.53 4.26
N VAL A 678 -1.19 14.38 2.94
CA VAL A 678 -2.34 13.75 2.27
C VAL A 678 -2.02 12.37 1.71
N VAL A 679 -2.97 11.43 1.83
CA VAL A 679 -2.76 10.00 1.50
C VAL A 679 -3.03 9.71 0.02
N VAL A 680 -2.11 10.10 -0.86
CA VAL A 680 -2.20 9.80 -2.30
C VAL A 680 -1.63 8.42 -2.61
N ASN A 681 -2.27 7.67 -3.50
CA ASN A 681 -1.72 6.44 -4.10
C ASN A 681 -2.02 6.43 -5.61
N PRO A 682 -1.43 5.55 -6.43
CA PRO A 682 -1.62 5.60 -7.88
C PRO A 682 -3.08 5.47 -8.37
N HIS A 683 -3.93 4.72 -7.65
CA HIS A 683 -5.36 4.68 -7.95
C HIS A 683 -6.11 5.95 -7.53
N LEU A 684 -5.62 6.67 -6.50
CA LEU A 684 -6.12 8.01 -6.17
C LEU A 684 -5.68 9.05 -7.21
N VAL A 685 -4.48 8.95 -7.80
CA VAL A 685 -4.10 9.86 -8.90
C VAL A 685 -5.00 9.65 -10.12
N ARG A 686 -5.32 8.39 -10.47
CA ARG A 686 -6.34 8.07 -11.49
C ARG A 686 -7.70 8.71 -11.17
N ALA A 687 -8.13 8.64 -9.91
CA ALA A 687 -9.36 9.32 -9.48
C ALA A 687 -9.26 10.84 -9.60
N LEU A 688 -8.20 11.45 -9.06
CA LEU A 688 -8.00 12.89 -9.06
C LEU A 688 -7.93 13.48 -10.48
N ILE A 689 -7.23 12.83 -11.42
CA ILE A 689 -7.21 13.28 -12.82
C ILE A 689 -8.59 13.18 -13.47
N ALA A 690 -9.35 12.11 -13.20
CA ALA A 690 -10.73 12.00 -13.69
C ALA A 690 -11.65 13.08 -13.09
N THR A 691 -11.56 13.31 -11.78
CA THR A 691 -12.27 14.39 -11.09
C THR A 691 -11.94 15.75 -11.71
N ILE A 692 -10.67 16.07 -11.95
CA ILE A 692 -10.26 17.35 -12.53
C ILE A 692 -10.85 17.54 -13.95
N ILE A 693 -10.91 16.48 -14.76
CA ILE A 693 -11.57 16.53 -16.07
C ILE A 693 -13.06 16.83 -15.90
N PHE A 694 -13.77 16.09 -15.02
CA PHE A 694 -15.21 16.25 -14.82
C PHE A 694 -15.65 17.49 -14.03
N ASP A 695 -14.75 18.10 -13.25
CA ASP A 695 -14.99 19.36 -12.53
C ASP A 695 -14.90 20.58 -13.49
N GLU A 696 -14.08 20.47 -14.54
CA GLU A 696 -13.90 21.51 -15.58
C GLU A 696 -14.88 21.31 -16.76
N ASP A 697 -15.01 20.09 -17.26
CA ASP A 697 -15.88 19.69 -18.39
C ASP A 697 -16.78 18.50 -17.98
N ALA A 698 -18.08 18.78 -17.84
CA ALA A 698 -19.07 17.79 -17.40
C ALA A 698 -19.31 16.64 -18.39
N ASP A 699 -18.98 16.85 -19.68
CA ASP A 699 -19.13 15.89 -20.78
C ASP A 699 -17.77 15.31 -21.26
N GLY A 700 -16.68 15.63 -20.55
CA GLY A 700 -15.30 15.19 -20.82
C GLY A 700 -15.02 13.69 -20.68
N ASP A 701 -16.05 12.83 -20.75
CA ASP A 701 -15.97 11.37 -20.62
C ASP A 701 -14.97 10.73 -21.58
N THR A 702 -14.95 11.16 -22.84
CA THR A 702 -14.02 10.65 -23.85
C THR A 702 -12.56 10.97 -23.49
N VAL A 703 -12.32 12.18 -22.95
CA VAL A 703 -11.00 12.59 -22.47
C VAL A 703 -10.60 11.76 -21.25
N ALA A 704 -11.51 11.60 -20.27
CA ALA A 704 -11.29 10.76 -19.11
C ALA A 704 -11.03 9.28 -19.49
N GLN A 705 -11.78 8.73 -20.45
CA GLN A 705 -11.60 7.36 -20.94
C GLN A 705 -10.23 7.15 -21.59
N HIS A 706 -9.80 8.04 -22.50
CA HIS A 706 -8.50 7.96 -23.16
C HIS A 706 -7.32 8.25 -22.22
N MET A 707 -7.50 9.09 -21.20
CA MET A 707 -6.48 9.35 -20.18
C MET A 707 -6.32 8.18 -19.22
N LEU A 708 -7.40 7.49 -18.87
CA LEU A 708 -7.38 6.34 -17.95
C LEU A 708 -7.10 5.01 -18.66
N GLY A 709 -7.36 4.87 -19.96
CA GLY A 709 -7.25 3.60 -20.67
C GLY A 709 -8.31 2.60 -20.20
N HIS A 710 -9.59 2.97 -20.34
CA HIS A 710 -10.72 2.07 -20.14
C HIS A 710 -11.33 1.67 -21.49
N LEU A 711 -11.63 0.39 -21.66
CA LEU A 711 -12.31 -0.15 -22.84
C LEU A 711 -13.76 0.35 -22.94
N ASP A 712 -14.38 0.63 -21.80
CA ASP A 712 -15.79 0.96 -21.68
C ASP A 712 -15.98 2.32 -20.97
N ILE A 713 -16.84 3.15 -21.56
CA ILE A 713 -17.20 4.48 -21.07
C ILE A 713 -18.09 4.41 -19.80
N THR A 714 -18.92 3.37 -19.66
CA THR A 714 -19.78 3.21 -18.47
C THR A 714 -18.94 2.92 -17.22
N THR A 715 -17.83 2.18 -17.35
CA THR A 715 -16.81 2.00 -16.31
C THR A 715 -16.19 3.33 -15.89
N THR A 716 -16.02 4.30 -16.81
CA THR A 716 -15.56 5.65 -16.46
C THR A 716 -16.65 6.43 -15.73
N ARG A 717 -17.86 6.53 -16.29
CA ARG A 717 -19.00 7.22 -15.65
C ARG A 717 -19.33 6.66 -14.26
N SER A 718 -19.42 5.34 -14.12
CA SER A 718 -19.78 4.66 -12.86
C SER A 718 -18.70 4.75 -11.77
N HIS A 719 -17.44 4.98 -12.10
CA HIS A 719 -16.36 5.09 -11.11
C HIS A 719 -15.99 6.53 -10.76
N TYR A 720 -16.22 7.49 -11.66
CA TYR A 720 -15.67 8.85 -11.54
C TYR A 720 -16.73 9.96 -11.67
N GLY A 721 -17.82 9.75 -12.42
CA GLY A 721 -18.79 10.79 -12.80
C GLY A 721 -19.69 11.33 -11.70
N MET A 722 -19.65 10.78 -10.47
CA MET A 722 -20.53 11.19 -9.36
C MET A 722 -19.95 12.25 -8.41
N GLN A 723 -18.76 12.82 -8.67
CA GLN A 723 -18.21 13.88 -7.80
C GLN A 723 -18.84 15.28 -8.02
N ARG A 724 -19.82 15.36 -8.95
CA ARG A 724 -20.53 16.56 -9.41
C ARG A 724 -21.05 17.50 -8.31
N GLY A 725 -21.36 17.02 -7.11
CA GLY A 725 -22.01 17.84 -6.06
C GLY A 725 -21.29 19.16 -5.71
N ARG A 726 -19.96 19.19 -5.65
CA ARG A 726 -19.20 20.45 -5.41
C ARG A 726 -18.84 21.21 -6.68
N ALA A 727 -18.56 20.51 -7.78
CA ALA A 727 -18.24 21.13 -9.06
C ALA A 727 -19.45 21.86 -9.65
N ALA A 728 -20.61 21.19 -9.72
CA ALA A 728 -21.86 21.79 -10.14
C ALA A 728 -22.28 22.96 -9.25
N GLN A 729 -21.98 22.93 -7.95
CA GLN A 729 -22.21 24.08 -7.06
C GLN A 729 -21.31 25.28 -7.44
N ARG A 730 -20.02 25.06 -7.74
CA ARG A 730 -19.12 26.13 -8.26
C ARG A 730 -19.59 26.66 -9.61
N GLN A 731 -19.94 25.78 -10.54
CA GLN A 731 -20.44 26.12 -11.88
C GLN A 731 -21.75 26.92 -11.76
N TYR A 732 -22.70 26.49 -10.93
CA TYR A 732 -23.92 27.23 -10.62
C TYR A 732 -23.63 28.60 -10.01
N SER A 733 -22.73 28.70 -9.02
CA SER A 733 -22.31 30.01 -8.46
C SER A 733 -21.69 30.92 -9.52
N ALA A 734 -20.93 30.38 -10.48
CA ALA A 734 -20.39 31.15 -11.60
C ALA A 734 -21.48 31.60 -12.59
N ILE A 735 -22.42 30.72 -12.94
CA ILE A 735 -23.58 31.03 -13.79
C ILE A 735 -24.43 32.14 -13.15
N ILE A 736 -24.81 32.00 -11.88
CA ILE A 736 -25.55 33.02 -11.13
C ILE A 736 -24.76 34.33 -11.06
N SER A 737 -23.44 34.28 -10.84
CA SER A 737 -22.59 35.47 -10.86
C SER A 737 -22.53 36.16 -12.23
N GLN A 738 -22.69 35.42 -13.34
CA GLN A 738 -22.80 35.99 -14.69
C GLN A 738 -24.20 36.55 -14.96
N VAL A 739 -25.27 35.86 -14.54
CA VAL A 739 -26.66 36.31 -14.68
C VAL A 739 -26.89 37.61 -13.91
N LEU A 740 -26.48 37.68 -12.64
CA LEU A 740 -26.60 38.88 -11.82
C LEU A 740 -25.78 40.07 -12.38
N LYS A 741 -24.63 39.81 -13.01
CA LYS A 741 -23.86 40.85 -13.72
C LYS A 741 -24.47 41.30 -15.05
N ARG A 742 -25.37 40.51 -15.64
CA ARG A 742 -26.10 40.88 -16.87
C ARG A 742 -27.40 41.63 -16.57
N GLY A 743 -28.09 41.30 -15.48
CA GLY A 743 -29.30 41.99 -15.01
C GLY A 743 -29.06 43.29 -14.23
N GLY A 744 -27.82 43.81 -14.25
CA GLY A 744 -27.42 45.06 -13.58
C GLY A 744 -26.86 46.10 -14.57
N LYS A 745 -27.43 46.16 -15.77
CA LYS A 745 -27.15 47.10 -16.85
C LYS A 745 -28.46 47.57 -17.48
#